data_AF-A0A3M1V5P8-F1
#
_entry.id   AF-A0A3M1V5P8-F1
#
_cell.length_a   1.000
_cell.length_b   1.000
_cell.length_c   1.000
_cell.angle_alpha   90.00
_cell.angle_beta   90.00
_cell.angle_gamma   90.00
#
_symmetry.space_group_name_H-M   'P 1'
#
loop_
_entity.id
_entity.type
_entity.pdbx_description
1 polymer ?
#
loop_
_entity_poly.entity_id
_entity_poly.type
_entity_poly.pdbx_seq_one_letter_code
_entity_poly.pdbx_strand_id
1 'polypeptide(L)'
;LAWMIGDGHVDDAYAYAIKSEDRFREFLAAAAHVDGTSLKQELYGKLRPLMFELPEGWSSGGGASVRAPGLEVAYYYPITAKNVAIETLRAMKPAATGVADALNLKLPIIKQRDRFALLFRGRIHVSETGTYHFYLTSDDGSRLYIDGKLVVNNDGLHGMVQKSGQVNLAAGTHDFVLTYFDNGGNDGLRVAWSGPGFARQDIPADVLSIAGQRTLSDAVIELVAGLGVRPAETFADLLRLLQQGRNRAAVISGLQRIPPAAWPKELALPLANSLVAYLTELPPRFRTSSTAKQAIELARRAATMLPVSTAREIERRLQNLDVRVIAIGTVPHRMIYDKEQIVVQAGKPVEFRFTNTDNMPHNFCITLPGSMEEVGTLAEQTARDPDAMQRQYVPRTDKIILASRLLQPGQSQTLLFEVPSTPGVYPYICTYPGHWRRMYGALYVVENFAAYQADPVDYLAKHPLPIKDEMLKYISRGREWTLAELEPDLERLGEGRAFEVGKQLFKVAACVACHKLNGEGQQIGPDLTKLDPKLKPRDVLESILEPSKKIDPKYQPYAFLLADGRVIKGLVIEQTKDAITVIENPLARSRPVLIPKEDIEEKVKSDTSLMPKGLLNKLTREEILDLLAYVYARGNPKHPFFQKHHEH
;
A
#
# COMPACT_ATOMS: atom_id res chain seq x y z
N LEU A 1 14.98 41.89 9.42
CA LEU A 1 14.70 41.42 8.04
C LEU A 1 13.23 41.59 7.65
N ALA A 2 12.27 40.88 8.25
CA ALA A 2 10.85 41.02 7.91
C ALA A 2 10.33 42.48 8.02
N TRP A 3 10.68 43.18 9.10
CA TRP A 3 10.34 44.59 9.28
C TRP A 3 10.96 45.51 8.21
N MET A 4 12.25 45.32 7.90
CA MET A 4 12.94 46.11 6.86
C MET A 4 12.30 45.92 5.48
N ILE A 5 11.89 44.69 5.15
CA ILE A 5 11.23 44.42 3.86
C ILE A 5 9.81 45.01 3.86
N GLY A 6 9.07 44.91 4.96
CA GLY A 6 7.73 45.48 5.11
C GLY A 6 7.69 47.01 5.01
N ASP A 7 8.74 47.68 5.46
CA ASP A 7 8.88 49.14 5.43
C ASP A 7 9.48 49.68 4.11
N GLY A 8 9.70 48.82 3.10
CA GLY A 8 10.19 49.24 1.78
C GLY A 8 11.70 49.25 1.61
N HIS A 9 12.47 48.73 2.56
CA HIS A 9 13.93 48.66 2.53
C HIS A 9 14.44 47.30 2.04
N VAL A 10 13.95 46.82 0.89
CA VAL A 10 14.33 45.51 0.31
C VAL A 10 15.83 45.47 -0.01
N ASP A 11 16.40 46.55 -0.56
CA ASP A 11 17.82 46.67 -0.88
C ASP A 11 18.72 46.50 0.35
N ASP A 12 18.40 47.20 1.45
CA ASP A 12 19.16 47.11 2.70
C ASP A 12 19.04 45.72 3.33
N ALA A 13 17.84 45.14 3.29
CA ALA A 13 17.60 43.79 3.80
C ALA A 13 18.38 42.74 2.99
N TYR A 14 18.41 42.86 1.66
CA TYR A 14 19.16 41.97 0.78
C TYR A 14 20.67 42.14 0.97
N ALA A 15 21.18 43.37 1.05
CA ALA A 15 22.60 43.67 1.27
C ALA A 15 23.10 43.14 2.62
N TYR A 16 22.24 43.14 3.65
CA TYR A 16 22.54 42.48 4.93
C TYR A 16 22.56 40.96 4.80
N ALA A 17 21.59 40.39 4.07
CA ALA A 17 21.38 38.96 3.94
C ALA A 17 22.46 38.25 3.13
N ILE A 18 22.95 38.86 2.04
CA ILE A 18 23.92 38.25 1.11
C ILE A 18 25.32 38.02 1.74
N LYS A 19 25.54 38.50 2.98
CA LYS A 19 26.82 38.37 3.68
C LYS A 19 27.08 36.96 4.24
N SER A 20 26.05 36.10 4.33
CA SER A 20 26.19 34.71 4.80
C SER A 20 24.98 33.85 4.43
N GLU A 21 25.19 32.54 4.25
CA GLU A 21 24.10 31.60 3.93
C GLU A 21 22.96 31.63 4.98
N ASP A 22 23.28 31.69 6.28
CA ASP A 22 22.29 31.70 7.36
C ASP A 22 21.36 32.93 7.31
N ARG A 23 21.94 34.12 7.19
CA ARG A 23 21.17 35.37 7.02
C ARG A 23 20.31 35.37 5.76
N PHE A 24 20.81 34.76 4.69
CA PHE A 24 20.03 34.65 3.46
C PHE A 24 18.86 33.70 3.61
N ARG A 25 19.00 32.60 4.35
CA ARG A 25 17.86 31.73 4.71
C ARG A 25 16.80 32.47 5.51
N GLU A 26 17.20 33.30 6.47
CA GLU A 26 16.28 34.18 7.21
C GLU A 26 15.58 35.20 6.30
N PHE A 27 16.33 35.78 5.35
CA PHE A 27 15.77 36.71 4.36
C PHE A 27 14.71 36.03 3.48
N LEU A 28 14.97 34.83 2.97
CA LEU A 28 13.99 34.08 2.18
C LEU A 28 12.73 33.76 2.99
N ALA A 29 12.87 33.40 4.27
CA ALA A 29 11.74 33.16 5.15
C ALA A 29 10.90 34.43 5.40
N ALA A 30 11.55 35.57 5.58
CA ALA A 30 10.89 36.87 5.72
C ALA A 30 10.18 37.29 4.43
N ALA A 31 10.86 37.19 3.29
CA ALA A 31 10.36 37.57 1.97
C ALA A 31 9.12 36.77 1.54
N ALA A 32 8.97 35.53 2.03
CA ALA A 32 7.79 34.71 1.76
C ALA A 32 6.47 35.27 2.33
N HIS A 33 6.54 36.18 3.29
CA HIS A 33 5.37 36.77 3.96
C HIS A 33 5.11 38.22 3.53
N VAL A 34 5.79 38.69 2.49
CA VAL A 34 5.69 40.08 2.04
C VAL A 34 4.49 40.24 1.13
N ASP A 35 3.66 41.23 1.45
CA ASP A 35 2.51 41.64 0.64
C ASP A 35 2.80 42.96 -0.09
N GLY A 36 2.06 43.19 -1.18
CA GLY A 36 2.22 44.38 -2.03
C GLY A 36 2.98 44.12 -3.33
N THR A 37 2.37 44.51 -4.46
CA THR A 37 2.89 44.22 -5.80
C THR A 37 4.26 44.85 -6.07
N SER A 38 4.51 46.08 -5.59
CA SER A 38 5.80 46.76 -5.81
C SER A 38 6.95 46.04 -5.10
N LEU A 39 6.75 45.63 -3.85
CA LEU A 39 7.75 44.91 -3.07
C LEU A 39 8.03 43.52 -3.69
N LYS A 40 6.99 42.83 -4.14
CA LYS A 40 7.13 41.54 -4.85
C LYS A 40 7.92 41.69 -6.15
N GLN A 41 7.75 42.78 -6.90
CA GLN A 41 8.54 43.06 -8.12
C GLN A 41 10.02 43.32 -7.80
N GLU A 42 10.31 44.04 -6.73
CA GLU A 42 11.68 44.32 -6.30
C GLU A 42 12.39 43.04 -5.83
N LEU A 43 11.72 42.25 -4.98
CA LEU A 43 12.19 40.94 -4.54
C LEU A 43 12.44 40.00 -5.73
N TYR A 44 11.53 39.99 -6.72
CA TYR A 44 11.69 39.21 -7.94
C TYR A 44 12.98 39.58 -8.69
N GLY A 45 13.26 40.88 -8.84
CA GLY A 45 14.48 41.37 -9.50
C GLY A 45 15.76 40.86 -8.83
N LYS A 46 15.80 40.82 -7.50
CA LYS A 46 16.96 40.34 -6.73
C LYS A 46 17.10 38.82 -6.72
N LEU A 47 15.98 38.10 -6.62
CA LEU A 47 15.98 36.65 -6.41
C LEU A 47 16.05 35.83 -7.70
N ARG A 48 15.52 36.34 -8.81
CA ARG A 48 15.48 35.60 -10.08
C ARG A 48 16.86 35.10 -10.56
N PRO A 49 17.96 35.90 -10.54
CA PRO A 49 19.29 35.41 -10.93
C PRO A 49 19.77 34.25 -10.04
N LEU A 50 19.42 34.28 -8.75
CA LEU A 50 19.85 33.30 -7.75
C LEU A 50 19.20 31.93 -7.91
N MET A 51 18.16 31.81 -8.75
CA MET A 51 17.62 30.52 -9.18
C MET A 51 18.63 29.73 -10.02
N PHE A 52 19.51 30.44 -10.74
CA PHE A 52 20.48 29.84 -11.65
C PHE A 52 21.88 29.75 -11.03
N GLU A 53 22.29 30.76 -10.28
CA GLU A 53 23.64 30.88 -9.74
C GLU A 53 23.64 31.53 -8.36
N LEU A 54 24.22 30.85 -7.37
CA LEU A 54 24.41 31.37 -6.02
C LEU A 54 25.78 32.04 -5.89
N PRO A 55 25.97 32.95 -4.91
CA PRO A 55 27.28 33.50 -4.58
C PRO A 55 28.37 32.43 -4.41
N GLU A 56 29.60 32.80 -4.76
CA GLU A 56 30.75 31.92 -4.66
C GLU A 56 30.96 31.42 -3.21
N GLY A 57 31.21 30.12 -3.05
CA GLY A 57 31.36 29.48 -1.74
C GLY A 57 30.05 29.10 -1.04
N TRP A 58 28.88 29.43 -1.60
CA TRP A 58 27.59 28.95 -1.08
C TRP A 58 27.27 27.57 -1.63
N SER A 59 26.71 26.72 -0.80
CA SER A 59 26.42 25.34 -1.20
C SER A 59 25.28 25.30 -2.24
N SER A 60 25.64 25.08 -3.52
CA SER A 60 24.71 24.86 -4.63
C SER A 60 24.18 23.43 -4.69
N GLY A 61 24.28 22.68 -3.58
CA GLY A 61 24.14 21.22 -3.48
C GLY A 61 23.16 20.68 -4.51
N GLY A 62 23.62 19.82 -5.42
CA GLY A 62 22.87 19.42 -6.61
C GLY A 62 21.41 19.11 -6.29
N GLY A 63 20.51 19.92 -6.83
CA GLY A 63 19.09 19.84 -6.53
C GLY A 63 18.54 18.45 -6.84
N ALA A 64 18.26 17.68 -5.78
CA ALA A 64 17.52 16.42 -5.73
C ALA A 64 17.31 15.71 -7.09
N SER A 65 18.40 15.20 -7.68
CA SER A 65 18.31 14.16 -8.70
C SER A 65 18.03 12.84 -7.98
N VAL A 66 16.76 12.43 -7.97
CA VAL A 66 16.27 11.14 -7.46
C VAL A 66 16.33 11.01 -5.93
N ARG A 67 15.22 10.64 -5.28
CA ARG A 67 15.26 10.08 -3.92
C ARG A 67 16.07 8.78 -3.98
N ALA A 68 17.39 8.84 -3.94
CA ALA A 68 18.18 7.63 -3.80
C ALA A 68 17.86 7.02 -2.42
N PRO A 69 17.60 5.70 -2.34
CA PRO A 69 17.38 5.04 -1.06
C PRO A 69 18.66 5.15 -0.21
N GLY A 70 18.49 5.24 1.11
CA GLY A 70 19.60 5.35 2.04
C GLY A 70 19.82 6.77 2.56
N LEU A 71 20.98 7.01 3.16
CA LEU A 71 21.41 8.27 3.76
C LEU A 71 22.79 8.62 3.24
N GLU A 72 23.09 9.91 3.10
CA GLU A 72 24.47 10.34 2.94
C GLU A 72 25.23 9.98 4.22
N VAL A 73 26.45 9.47 4.08
CA VAL A 73 27.33 9.20 5.21
C VAL A 73 28.67 9.88 4.99
N ALA A 74 29.10 10.65 5.98
CA ALA A 74 30.45 11.20 6.04
C ALA A 74 31.25 10.45 7.11
N TYR A 75 32.42 9.96 6.73
CA TYR A 75 33.37 9.24 7.58
C TYR A 75 34.50 10.18 7.99
N TYR A 76 34.75 10.28 9.29
CA TYR A 76 35.78 11.12 9.87
C TYR A 76 36.82 10.25 10.55
N TYR A 77 38.08 10.49 10.23
CA TYR A 77 39.21 9.81 10.85
C TYR A 77 40.47 10.70 10.79
N PRO A 78 41.28 10.71 11.86
CA PRO A 78 40.97 10.21 13.19
C PRO A 78 40.02 11.17 13.93
N ILE A 79 39.15 10.66 14.80
CA ILE A 79 38.49 11.49 15.80
C ILE A 79 39.33 11.55 17.08
N THR A 80 39.49 12.75 17.62
CA THR A 80 40.16 13.02 18.91
C THR A 80 39.20 13.59 19.94
N ALA A 81 38.04 14.07 19.49
CA ALA A 81 36.96 14.52 20.36
C ALA A 81 36.33 13.33 21.07
N LYS A 82 35.95 13.52 22.34
CA LYS A 82 35.22 12.52 23.15
C LYS A 82 33.70 12.65 23.01
N ASN A 83 33.25 13.26 21.91
CA ASN A 83 31.85 13.53 21.65
C ASN A 83 31.60 13.54 20.13
N VAL A 84 30.34 13.35 19.75
CA VAL A 84 29.90 13.38 18.35
C VAL A 84 28.73 14.33 18.15
N ALA A 85 28.77 15.49 18.80
CA ALA A 85 27.85 16.57 18.49
C ALA A 85 27.97 16.95 17.00
N ILE A 86 26.84 17.30 16.38
CA ILE A 86 26.80 17.65 14.95
C ILE A 86 27.72 18.84 14.64
N GLU A 87 27.84 19.79 15.57
CA GLU A 87 28.73 20.96 15.48
C GLU A 87 30.21 20.55 15.47
N THR A 88 30.56 19.53 16.25
CA THR A 88 31.93 18.97 16.29
C THR A 88 32.30 18.35 14.95
N LEU A 89 31.43 17.50 14.39
CA LEU A 89 31.71 16.88 13.08
C LEU A 89 31.68 17.88 11.93
N ARG A 90 30.85 18.93 12.00
CA ARG A 90 30.80 20.00 10.99
C ARG A 90 32.06 20.87 10.97
N ALA A 91 32.74 21.03 12.12
CA ALA A 91 34.01 21.74 12.19
C ALA A 91 35.19 20.90 11.64
N MET A 92 34.97 19.61 11.38
CA MET A 92 35.98 18.69 10.84
C MET A 92 35.79 18.50 9.33
N LYS A 93 36.88 18.19 8.63
CA LYS A 93 36.84 17.73 7.24
C LYS A 93 36.65 16.20 7.21
N PRO A 94 35.65 15.66 6.49
CA PRO A 94 35.49 14.23 6.38
C PRO A 94 36.65 13.60 5.60
N ALA A 95 37.10 12.43 6.04
CA ALA A 95 38.11 11.62 5.37
C ALA A 95 37.53 10.93 4.12
N ALA A 96 36.24 10.60 4.14
CA ALA A 96 35.51 10.10 2.98
C ALA A 96 34.01 10.43 3.10
N THR A 97 33.30 10.41 1.98
CA THR A 97 31.83 10.47 1.93
C THR A 97 31.26 9.35 1.07
N GLY A 98 29.99 8.99 1.29
CA GLY A 98 29.31 7.93 0.56
C GLY A 98 27.82 7.88 0.85
N VAL A 99 27.20 6.74 0.50
CA VAL A 99 25.78 6.46 0.74
C VAL A 99 25.67 5.20 1.58
N ALA A 100 24.83 5.26 2.61
CA ALA A 100 24.50 4.15 3.49
C ALA A 100 23.05 3.72 3.27
N ASP A 101 22.82 2.45 2.94
CA ASP A 101 21.49 1.84 2.82
C ASP A 101 20.95 1.30 4.15
N ALA A 102 21.77 1.32 5.21
CA ALA A 102 21.41 0.92 6.55
C ALA A 102 22.13 1.76 7.62
N LEU A 103 21.51 1.88 8.79
CA LEU A 103 22.05 2.56 9.98
C LEU A 103 22.87 1.60 10.85
N ASN A 104 24.02 1.14 10.35
CA ASN A 104 24.94 0.26 11.07
C ASN A 104 26.40 0.49 10.64
N LEU A 105 27.33 -0.29 11.21
CA LEU A 105 28.76 -0.17 10.96
C LEU A 105 29.27 -1.00 9.76
N LYS A 106 28.40 -1.69 9.01
CA LYS A 106 28.79 -2.48 7.83
C LYS A 106 28.88 -1.61 6.58
N LEU A 107 29.67 -0.54 6.64
CA LEU A 107 29.82 0.42 5.55
C LEU A 107 31.21 0.30 4.90
N PRO A 108 31.32 0.18 3.56
CA PRO A 108 32.61 0.09 2.86
C PRO A 108 33.54 1.30 3.09
N ILE A 109 32.96 2.43 3.53
CA ILE A 109 33.66 3.67 3.82
C ILE A 109 34.46 3.63 5.12
N ILE A 110 34.11 2.71 6.04
CA ILE A 110 34.81 2.53 7.30
C ILE A 110 36.08 1.75 7.00
N LYS A 111 37.23 2.38 7.25
CA LYS A 111 38.56 1.87 6.90
C LYS A 111 39.37 1.45 8.13
N GLN A 112 38.96 1.91 9.31
CA GLN A 112 39.70 1.77 10.56
C GLN A 112 38.78 1.15 11.60
N ARG A 113 39.39 0.45 12.55
CA ARG A 113 38.68 -0.25 13.61
C ARG A 113 38.20 0.70 14.71
N ASP A 114 39.05 1.65 15.09
CA ASP A 114 38.79 2.57 16.20
C ASP A 114 39.06 4.01 15.78
N ARG A 115 38.63 4.96 16.62
CA ARG A 115 38.90 6.41 16.48
C ARG A 115 38.32 7.00 15.19
N PHE A 116 37.11 6.58 14.85
CA PHE A 116 36.38 7.14 13.72
C PHE A 116 35.03 7.70 14.15
N ALA A 117 34.45 8.54 13.30
CA ALA A 117 33.07 8.99 13.45
C ALA A 117 32.31 8.94 12.12
N LEU A 118 31.00 8.84 12.25
CA LEU A 118 30.03 8.82 11.16
C LEU A 118 29.03 9.94 11.37
N LEU A 119 28.71 10.64 10.28
CA LEU A 119 27.58 11.56 10.18
C LEU A 119 26.65 11.05 9.08
N PHE A 120 25.49 10.53 9.46
CA PHE A 120 24.43 10.16 8.55
C PHE A 120 23.46 11.33 8.37
N ARG A 121 23.09 11.63 7.12
CA ARG A 121 22.17 12.72 6.79
C ARG A 121 21.18 12.28 5.73
N GLY A 122 19.91 12.61 5.94
CA GLY A 122 18.87 12.41 4.94
C GLY A 122 17.50 12.77 5.46
N ARG A 123 16.49 12.05 4.98
CA ARG A 123 15.11 12.17 5.44
C ARG A 123 14.60 10.84 5.99
N ILE A 124 13.66 10.94 6.91
CA ILE A 124 12.78 9.84 7.33
C ILE A 124 11.34 10.13 6.91
N HIS A 125 10.66 9.16 6.31
CA HIS A 125 9.24 9.25 6.00
C HIS A 125 8.41 8.56 7.07
N VAL A 126 7.36 9.24 7.53
CA VAL A 126 6.41 8.71 8.50
C VAL A 126 5.00 8.76 7.92
N SER A 127 4.26 7.66 8.03
CA SER A 127 2.97 7.49 7.36
C SER A 127 1.80 8.11 8.11
N GLU A 128 1.93 8.30 9.43
CA GLU A 128 0.86 8.75 10.31
C GLU A 128 1.35 9.90 11.19
N THR A 129 0.47 10.86 11.46
CA THR A 129 0.75 11.92 12.44
C THR A 129 0.66 11.33 13.85
N GLY A 130 1.66 11.58 14.69
CA GLY A 130 1.60 11.22 16.11
C GLY A 130 2.95 11.21 16.81
N THR A 131 3.01 10.57 17.97
CA THR A 131 4.23 10.49 18.79
C THR A 131 5.08 9.30 18.36
N TYR A 132 6.32 9.58 17.95
CA TYR A 132 7.32 8.58 17.61
C TYR A 132 8.37 8.51 18.71
N HIS A 133 8.73 7.29 19.11
CA HIS A 133 9.82 7.02 20.03
C HIS A 133 11.01 6.46 19.25
N PHE A 134 12.20 6.96 19.53
CA PHE A 134 13.45 6.50 18.94
C PHE A 134 14.34 5.89 20.02
N TYR A 135 15.04 4.83 19.68
CA TYR A 135 15.93 4.06 20.56
C TYR A 135 17.28 3.94 19.86
N LEU A 136 18.32 4.49 20.49
CA LEU A 136 19.67 4.55 19.96
C LEU A 136 20.60 3.75 20.87
N THR A 137 21.21 2.71 20.32
CA THR A 137 22.16 1.85 21.03
C THR A 137 23.53 2.00 20.39
N SER A 138 24.54 2.40 21.17
CA SER A 138 25.91 2.53 20.68
C SER A 138 26.96 2.13 21.71
N ASP A 139 28.06 1.56 21.21
CA ASP A 139 29.37 1.52 21.89
C ASP A 139 30.09 2.82 21.53
N ASP A 140 30.58 3.53 22.55
CA ASP A 140 30.82 4.98 22.56
C ASP A 140 29.61 5.80 22.07
N GLY A 141 29.85 7.03 21.60
CA GLY A 141 28.81 8.05 21.56
C GLY A 141 27.99 8.09 20.28
N SER A 142 26.71 8.42 20.41
CA SER A 142 25.84 8.73 19.28
C SER A 142 24.73 9.74 19.63
N ARG A 143 24.23 10.48 18.64
CA ARG A 143 23.09 11.40 18.80
C ARG A 143 22.16 11.35 17.60
N LEU A 144 20.86 11.41 17.86
CA LEU A 144 19.81 11.47 16.84
C LEU A 144 19.08 12.80 16.88
N TYR A 145 18.96 13.45 15.72
CA TYR A 145 18.23 14.69 15.51
C TYR A 145 17.15 14.48 14.45
N ILE A 146 15.95 15.00 14.73
CA ILE A 146 14.82 15.03 13.79
C ILE A 146 14.35 16.47 13.64
N ASP A 147 14.22 16.96 12.41
CA ASP A 147 13.89 18.36 12.11
C ASP A 147 14.77 19.38 12.87
N GLY A 148 16.06 19.05 13.00
CA GLY A 148 17.05 19.85 13.73
C GLY A 148 16.97 19.77 15.26
N LYS A 149 15.94 19.13 15.82
CA LYS A 149 15.80 18.93 17.26
C LYS A 149 16.53 17.68 17.72
N LEU A 150 17.35 17.78 18.78
CA LEU A 150 17.97 16.63 19.42
C LEU A 150 16.89 15.76 20.10
N VAL A 151 16.70 14.53 19.60
CA VAL A 151 15.69 13.59 20.09
C VAL A 151 16.32 12.57 21.05
N VAL A 152 17.48 12.02 20.70
CA VAL A 152 18.21 11.06 21.55
C VAL A 152 19.65 11.51 21.69
N ASN A 153 20.13 11.60 22.93
CA ASN A 153 21.52 11.85 23.24
C ASN A 153 22.10 10.62 23.96
N ASN A 154 22.96 9.88 23.27
CA ASN A 154 23.72 8.74 23.78
C ASN A 154 25.22 8.98 23.58
N ASP A 155 25.67 10.21 23.81
CA ASP A 155 27.02 10.66 23.49
C ASP A 155 28.00 10.49 24.67
N GLY A 156 29.29 10.46 24.38
CA GLY A 156 30.37 10.24 25.35
C GLY A 156 31.06 8.89 25.18
N LEU A 157 32.00 8.59 26.08
CA LEU A 157 32.74 7.33 26.09
C LEU A 157 32.05 6.32 27.01
N HIS A 158 31.61 5.19 26.46
CA HIS A 158 30.91 4.15 27.22
C HIS A 158 30.77 2.86 26.41
N GLY A 159 30.60 1.72 27.08
CA GLY A 159 30.24 0.45 26.42
C GLY A 159 28.89 0.51 25.68
N MET A 160 28.55 -0.54 24.93
CA MET A 160 27.26 -0.69 24.25
C MET A 160 26.05 -0.46 25.18
N VAL A 161 25.40 0.69 25.05
CA VAL A 161 24.25 1.10 25.88
C VAL A 161 23.16 1.72 25.02
N GLN A 162 21.90 1.55 25.45
CA GLN A 162 20.73 2.12 24.78
C GLN A 162 20.22 3.37 25.51
N LYS A 163 19.92 4.42 24.75
CA LYS A 163 19.08 5.56 25.17
C LYS A 163 17.87 5.69 24.26
N SER A 164 16.88 6.44 24.72
CA SER A 164 15.67 6.69 23.94
C SER A 164 15.16 8.11 24.13
N GLY A 165 14.33 8.54 23.19
CA GLY A 165 13.64 9.83 23.23
C GLY A 165 12.41 9.78 22.33
N GLN A 166 11.61 10.85 22.35
CA GLN A 166 10.37 10.91 21.59
C GLN A 166 10.18 12.28 20.94
N VAL A 167 9.44 12.29 19.83
CA VAL A 167 9.08 13.50 19.09
C VAL A 167 7.71 13.32 18.42
N ASN A 168 6.93 14.40 18.37
CA ASN A 168 5.69 14.41 17.62
C ASN A 168 5.99 14.77 16.16
N LEU A 169 5.54 13.94 15.23
CA LEU A 169 5.75 14.12 13.80
C LEU A 169 4.40 14.17 13.10
N ALA A 170 4.30 15.00 12.06
CA ALA A 170 3.17 14.97 11.15
C ALA A 170 3.39 13.87 10.10
N ALA A 171 2.33 13.29 9.54
CA ALA A 171 2.48 12.39 8.39
C ALA A 171 3.24 13.13 7.26
N GLY A 172 4.33 12.55 6.76
CA GLY A 172 5.19 13.23 5.81
C GLY A 172 6.66 12.88 5.93
N THR A 173 7.52 13.77 5.43
CA THR A 173 8.96 13.55 5.38
C THR A 173 9.65 14.56 6.30
N HIS A 174 10.52 14.06 7.17
CA HIS A 174 11.23 14.83 8.19
C HIS A 174 12.73 14.77 7.97
N ASP A 175 13.46 15.80 8.35
CA ASP A 175 14.93 15.76 8.36
C ASP A 175 15.43 14.75 9.38
N PHE A 176 16.39 13.93 8.97
CA PHE A 176 17.00 12.89 9.79
C PHE A 176 18.51 13.07 9.82
N VAL A 177 19.08 13.22 11.02
CA VAL A 177 20.53 13.27 11.22
C VAL A 177 20.93 12.37 12.38
N LEU A 178 21.88 11.47 12.13
CA LEU A 178 22.47 10.62 13.15
C LEU A 178 23.98 10.81 13.15
N THR A 179 24.55 11.00 14.34
CA THR A 179 25.99 11.02 14.55
C THR A 179 26.40 9.83 15.41
N TYR A 180 27.56 9.24 15.12
CA TYR A 180 28.17 8.14 15.88
C TYR A 180 29.68 8.32 15.91
N PHE A 181 30.33 7.93 17.01
CA PHE A 181 31.78 7.75 17.02
C PHE A 181 32.18 6.52 17.83
N ASP A 182 33.31 5.95 17.45
CA ASP A 182 34.04 4.94 18.20
C ASP A 182 35.45 5.47 18.51
N ASN A 183 35.91 5.29 19.74
CA ASN A 183 37.22 5.75 20.18
C ASN A 183 38.02 4.66 20.92
N GLY A 184 37.71 3.39 20.66
CA GLY A 184 38.50 2.25 21.13
C GLY A 184 37.67 1.14 21.78
N GLY A 185 37.91 -0.10 21.40
CA GLY A 185 37.37 -1.28 22.08
C GLY A 185 36.55 -2.17 21.16
N ASN A 186 35.32 -2.49 21.57
CA ASN A 186 34.32 -3.05 20.67
C ASN A 186 33.51 -1.89 20.08
N ASP A 187 32.94 -2.11 18.89
CA ASP A 187 32.12 -1.11 18.22
C ASP A 187 30.67 -1.61 18.09
N GLY A 188 29.73 -0.68 18.00
CA GLY A 188 28.33 -1.03 17.84
C GLY A 188 27.43 0.15 17.60
N LEU A 189 26.52 0.03 16.63
CA LEU A 189 25.47 1.01 16.37
C LEU A 189 24.18 0.29 15.96
N ARG A 190 23.08 0.58 16.66
CA ARG A 190 21.72 0.13 16.31
C ARG A 190 20.71 1.24 16.56
N VAL A 191 19.84 1.48 15.58
CA VAL A 191 18.78 2.49 15.65
C VAL A 191 17.42 1.85 15.42
N ALA A 192 16.53 2.00 16.40
CA ALA A 192 15.17 1.49 16.37
C ALA A 192 14.16 2.61 16.65
N TRP A 193 12.91 2.37 16.30
CA TRP A 193 11.81 3.31 16.51
C TRP A 193 10.46 2.61 16.69
N SER A 194 9.51 3.30 17.28
CA SER A 194 8.09 2.92 17.37
C SER A 194 7.22 4.16 17.15
N GLY A 195 5.99 3.99 16.68
CA GLY A 195 5.08 5.10 16.43
C GLY A 195 3.64 4.64 16.24
N PRO A 196 2.72 5.54 15.83
CA PRO A 196 1.37 5.18 15.48
C PRO A 196 1.37 4.07 14.42
N GLY A 197 0.59 3.02 14.66
CA GLY A 197 0.45 1.89 13.74
C GLY A 197 1.57 0.85 13.76
N PHE A 198 2.65 0.99 14.56
CA PHE A 198 3.68 -0.07 14.66
C PHE A 198 4.44 -0.12 15.99
N ALA A 199 4.75 -1.35 16.42
CA ALA A 199 5.60 -1.63 17.57
C ALA A 199 7.09 -1.38 17.27
N ARG A 200 7.92 -1.34 18.32
CA ARG A 200 9.36 -1.10 18.21
C ARG A 200 10.03 -2.04 17.19
N GLN A 201 10.69 -1.45 16.20
CA GLN A 201 11.45 -2.14 15.16
C GLN A 201 12.71 -1.34 14.78
N ASP A 202 13.68 -1.95 14.09
CA ASP A 202 14.77 -1.19 13.48
C ASP A 202 14.21 -0.25 12.41
N ILE A 203 14.84 0.90 12.18
CA ILE A 203 14.36 1.84 11.16
C ILE A 203 14.56 1.21 9.77
N PRO A 204 13.48 0.94 9.02
CA PRO A 204 13.60 0.34 7.69
C PRO A 204 14.32 1.25 6.70
N ALA A 205 15.10 0.67 5.78
CA ALA A 205 15.81 1.44 4.76
C ALA A 205 14.85 2.16 3.78
N ASP A 206 13.65 1.63 3.57
CA ASP A 206 12.65 2.16 2.65
C ASP A 206 11.93 3.41 3.18
N VAL A 207 11.98 3.67 4.48
CA VAL A 207 11.54 4.95 5.07
C VAL A 207 12.65 5.99 5.10
N LEU A 208 13.88 5.63 4.72
CA LEU A 208 15.02 6.54 4.65
C LEU A 208 15.30 6.92 3.20
N SER A 209 15.59 8.20 2.98
CA SER A 209 16.00 8.68 1.66
C SER A 209 17.09 9.71 1.79
N ILE A 210 17.98 9.74 0.81
CA ILE A 210 18.99 10.78 0.72
C ILE A 210 18.23 12.09 0.56
N ALA A 211 18.28 12.92 1.59
CA ALA A 211 17.85 14.30 1.47
C ALA A 211 18.88 14.96 0.57
N GLY A 212 18.48 15.38 -0.63
CA GLY A 212 18.90 16.74 -0.99
C GLY A 212 18.38 17.62 0.15
N GLN A 213 19.27 18.28 0.89
CA GLN A 213 18.82 19.38 1.75
C GLN A 213 17.95 20.30 0.87
N ARG A 214 16.90 20.94 1.42
CA ARG A 214 16.27 22.04 0.69
C ARG A 214 17.38 23.05 0.43
N THR A 215 17.85 23.07 -0.80
CA THR A 215 19.00 23.85 -1.18
C THR A 215 18.59 25.31 -1.11
N LEU A 216 19.56 26.19 -0.99
CA LEU A 216 19.25 27.60 -1.06
C LEU A 216 18.59 27.94 -2.42
N SER A 217 19.02 27.26 -3.49
CA SER A 217 18.39 27.33 -4.81
C SER A 217 16.93 26.85 -4.80
N ASP A 218 16.60 25.74 -4.13
CA ASP A 218 15.20 25.28 -4.01
C ASP A 218 14.33 26.33 -3.32
N ALA A 219 14.83 26.90 -2.22
CA ALA A 219 14.12 27.94 -1.48
C ALA A 219 13.91 29.22 -2.30
N VAL A 220 14.91 29.63 -3.08
CA VAL A 220 14.80 30.76 -4.02
C VAL A 220 13.79 30.45 -5.13
N ILE A 221 13.86 29.28 -5.76
CA ILE A 221 12.96 28.86 -6.84
C ILE A 221 11.50 28.90 -6.39
N GLU A 222 11.21 28.31 -5.22
CA GLU A 222 9.85 28.27 -4.67
C GLU A 222 9.34 29.66 -4.29
N LEU A 223 10.22 30.52 -3.75
CA LEU A 223 9.86 31.89 -3.40
C LEU A 223 9.56 32.71 -4.65
N VAL A 224 10.44 32.70 -5.65
CA VAL A 224 10.25 33.41 -6.92
C VAL A 224 8.94 32.98 -7.59
N ALA A 225 8.67 31.68 -7.67
CA ALA A 225 7.40 31.16 -8.19
C ALA A 225 6.18 31.58 -7.35
N GLY A 226 6.36 31.74 -6.03
CA GLY A 226 5.32 32.16 -5.09
C GLY A 226 5.01 33.66 -5.07
N LEU A 227 5.91 34.52 -5.59
CA LEU A 227 5.67 35.97 -5.62
C LEU A 227 4.52 36.35 -6.56
N GLY A 228 4.19 35.52 -7.56
CA GLY A 228 3.08 35.75 -8.48
C GLY A 228 3.26 36.95 -9.42
N VAL A 229 4.47 37.51 -9.50
CA VAL A 229 4.84 38.58 -10.43
C VAL A 229 5.58 37.98 -11.63
N ARG A 230 5.37 38.56 -12.82
CA ARG A 230 6.03 38.12 -14.07
C ARG A 230 5.89 36.60 -14.31
N PRO A 231 4.65 36.06 -14.31
CA PRO A 231 4.40 34.63 -14.33
C PRO A 231 4.88 33.94 -15.61
N ALA A 232 4.83 34.62 -16.77
CA ALA A 232 5.30 34.06 -18.04
C ALA A 232 6.82 33.88 -18.06
N GLU A 233 7.56 34.88 -17.57
CA GLU A 233 9.02 34.81 -17.45
C GLU A 233 9.45 33.76 -16.44
N THR A 234 8.77 33.72 -15.28
CA THR A 234 9.01 32.70 -14.25
C THR A 234 8.78 31.29 -14.80
N PHE A 235 7.69 31.09 -15.55
CA PHE A 235 7.41 29.81 -16.19
C PHE A 235 8.53 29.37 -17.14
N ALA A 236 9.01 30.28 -18.00
CA ALA A 236 10.10 29.99 -18.94
C ALA A 236 11.42 29.64 -18.22
N ASP A 237 11.72 30.33 -17.12
CA ASP A 237 12.91 30.07 -16.31
C ASP A 237 12.85 28.72 -15.59
N LEU A 238 11.69 28.38 -15.02
CA LEU A 238 11.45 27.09 -14.38
C LEU A 238 11.54 25.94 -15.41
N LEU A 239 10.98 26.11 -16.61
CA LEU A 239 11.10 25.12 -17.67
C LEU A 239 12.57 24.90 -18.07
N ARG A 240 13.37 25.97 -18.16
CA ARG A 240 14.82 25.86 -18.43
C ARG A 240 15.54 25.03 -17.36
N LEU A 241 15.23 25.26 -16.08
CA LEU A 241 15.80 24.49 -14.98
C LEU A 241 15.37 23.02 -15.02
N LEU A 242 14.11 22.74 -15.36
CA LEU A 242 13.59 21.39 -15.53
C LEU A 242 14.37 20.63 -16.64
N GLN A 243 14.57 21.28 -17.78
CA GLN A 243 15.31 20.72 -18.93
C GLN A 243 16.78 20.46 -18.61
N GLN A 244 17.39 21.27 -17.74
CA GLN A 244 18.74 21.05 -17.22
C GLN A 244 18.82 19.98 -16.13
N GLY A 245 17.67 19.43 -15.71
CA GLY A 245 17.61 18.43 -14.63
C GLY A 245 17.89 18.98 -13.24
N ARG A 246 17.83 20.31 -13.05
CA ARG A 246 18.17 20.98 -11.79
C ARG A 246 16.94 21.18 -10.92
N ASN A 247 17.09 20.95 -9.60
CA ASN A 247 16.11 21.35 -8.59
C ASN A 247 14.67 20.89 -8.92
N ARG A 248 14.54 19.69 -9.52
CA ARG A 248 13.31 19.21 -10.19
C ARG A 248 12.06 19.31 -9.30
N ALA A 249 12.18 18.97 -8.02
CA ALA A 249 11.07 19.05 -7.07
C ALA A 249 10.56 20.49 -6.86
N ALA A 250 11.47 21.43 -6.58
CA ALA A 250 11.15 22.85 -6.41
C ALA A 250 10.59 23.45 -7.71
N VAL A 251 11.16 23.07 -8.86
CA VAL A 251 10.72 23.51 -10.19
C VAL A 251 9.32 23.02 -10.52
N ILE A 252 9.03 21.72 -10.34
CA ILE A 252 7.70 21.14 -10.57
C ILE A 252 6.66 21.80 -9.65
N SER A 253 6.99 21.99 -8.37
CA SER A 253 6.10 22.69 -7.42
C SER A 253 5.87 24.14 -7.82
N GLY A 254 6.92 24.86 -8.24
CA GLY A 254 6.82 26.24 -8.72
C GLY A 254 5.94 26.36 -9.95
N LEU A 255 6.09 25.48 -10.94
CA LEU A 255 5.26 25.46 -12.15
C LEU A 255 3.78 25.21 -11.83
N GLN A 256 3.46 24.38 -10.84
CA GLN A 256 2.08 24.14 -10.40
C GLN A 256 1.41 25.38 -9.79
N ARG A 257 2.19 26.30 -9.21
CA ARG A 257 1.67 27.55 -8.61
C ARG A 257 1.28 28.59 -9.65
N ILE A 258 1.86 28.53 -10.85
CA ILE A 258 1.55 29.47 -11.92
C ILE A 258 0.19 29.09 -12.54
N PRO A 259 -0.81 29.99 -12.56
CA PRO A 259 -2.11 29.69 -13.16
C PRO A 259 -1.97 29.34 -14.65
N PRO A 260 -2.69 28.32 -15.17
CA PRO A 260 -2.59 27.91 -16.58
C PRO A 260 -2.90 29.03 -17.59
N ALA A 261 -3.74 29.99 -17.21
CA ALA A 261 -4.04 31.16 -18.03
C ALA A 261 -2.81 32.06 -18.28
N ALA A 262 -1.79 32.00 -17.42
CA ALA A 262 -0.55 32.76 -17.55
C ALA A 262 0.58 31.97 -18.23
N TRP A 263 0.33 30.72 -18.66
CA TRP A 263 1.34 29.89 -19.30
C TRP A 263 1.54 30.31 -20.77
N PRO A 264 2.78 30.54 -21.22
CA PRO A 264 3.06 30.72 -22.65
C PRO A 264 2.68 29.47 -23.44
N LYS A 265 1.76 29.60 -24.41
CA LYS A 265 1.15 28.46 -25.13
C LYS A 265 2.20 27.66 -25.90
N GLU A 266 3.19 28.34 -26.47
CA GLU A 266 4.31 27.77 -27.20
C GLU A 266 5.22 26.88 -26.33
N LEU A 267 5.19 27.05 -25.00
CA LEU A 267 5.99 26.26 -24.06
C LEU A 267 5.24 25.04 -23.49
N ALA A 268 3.95 24.86 -23.79
CA ALA A 268 3.17 23.74 -23.28
C ALA A 268 3.72 22.37 -23.75
N LEU A 269 4.09 22.25 -25.03
CA LEU A 269 4.66 21.00 -25.56
C LEU A 269 6.08 20.72 -25.01
N PRO A 270 7.01 21.68 -25.00
CA PRO A 270 8.29 21.54 -24.30
C PRO A 270 8.15 21.10 -22.84
N LEU A 271 7.19 21.66 -22.10
CA LEU A 271 6.93 21.28 -20.72
C LEU A 271 6.46 19.82 -20.62
N ALA A 272 5.42 19.44 -21.37
CA ALA A 272 4.89 18.09 -21.36
C ALA A 272 5.97 17.05 -21.69
N ASN A 273 6.79 17.31 -22.71
CA ASN A 273 7.90 16.43 -23.09
C ASN A 273 8.97 16.31 -22.00
N SER A 274 9.34 17.42 -21.35
CA SER A 274 10.36 17.44 -20.30
C SER A 274 9.91 16.67 -19.06
N LEU A 275 8.62 16.78 -18.69
CA LEU A 275 8.04 16.05 -17.57
C LEU A 275 7.94 14.55 -17.86
N VAL A 276 7.51 14.16 -19.07
CA VAL A 276 7.49 12.75 -19.46
C VAL A 276 8.92 12.17 -19.49
N ALA A 277 9.91 12.92 -19.97
CA ALA A 277 11.31 12.50 -19.94
C ALA A 277 11.80 12.27 -18.51
N TYR A 278 11.56 13.22 -17.60
CA TYR A 278 11.83 13.07 -16.17
C TYR A 278 11.17 11.80 -15.58
N LEU A 279 9.88 11.59 -15.84
CA LEU A 279 9.15 10.42 -15.35
C LEU A 279 9.68 9.10 -15.92
N THR A 280 10.18 9.13 -17.16
CA THR A 280 10.79 7.98 -17.82
C THR A 280 12.12 7.62 -17.17
N GLU A 281 12.94 8.62 -16.82
CA GLU A 281 14.21 8.43 -16.11
C GLU A 281 14.03 7.89 -14.67
N LEU A 282 12.88 8.14 -14.05
CA LEU A 282 12.61 7.64 -12.70
C LEU A 282 12.51 6.10 -12.69
N PRO A 283 13.24 5.42 -11.80
CA PRO A 283 12.97 4.03 -11.47
C PRO A 283 11.50 3.84 -11.06
N PRO A 284 10.84 2.71 -11.41
CA PRO A 284 9.42 2.53 -11.16
C PRO A 284 8.96 2.80 -9.71
N ARG A 285 9.73 2.39 -8.70
CA ARG A 285 9.44 2.67 -7.27
C ARG A 285 9.27 4.16 -6.94
N PHE A 286 9.83 5.07 -7.74
CA PHE A 286 9.74 6.51 -7.50
C PHE A 286 8.65 7.19 -8.32
N ARG A 287 8.01 6.48 -9.26
CA ARG A 287 6.92 7.03 -10.09
C ARG A 287 5.62 7.23 -9.31
N THR A 288 5.48 6.60 -8.14
CA THR A 288 4.35 6.81 -7.21
C THR A 288 4.62 7.89 -6.14
N SER A 289 5.82 8.51 -6.15
CA SER A 289 6.18 9.59 -5.24
C SER A 289 5.33 10.85 -5.44
N SER A 290 5.30 11.74 -4.44
CA SER A 290 4.56 13.01 -4.52
C SER A 290 5.01 13.86 -5.71
N THR A 291 6.33 14.02 -5.92
CA THR A 291 6.88 14.80 -7.03
C THR A 291 6.57 14.17 -8.39
N ALA A 292 6.61 12.83 -8.50
CA ALA A 292 6.22 12.15 -9.73
C ALA A 292 4.73 12.33 -10.05
N LYS A 293 3.85 12.22 -9.04
CA LYS A 293 2.40 12.51 -9.19
C LYS A 293 2.15 13.95 -9.64
N GLN A 294 2.85 14.91 -9.04
CA GLN A 294 2.78 16.32 -9.45
C GLN A 294 3.25 16.52 -10.89
N ALA A 295 4.34 15.85 -11.31
CA ALA A 295 4.82 15.89 -12.68
C ALA A 295 3.81 15.29 -13.68
N ILE A 296 3.17 14.17 -13.34
CA ILE A 296 2.10 13.55 -14.16
C ILE A 296 0.93 14.52 -14.33
N GLU A 297 0.46 15.11 -13.23
CA GLU A 297 -0.64 16.08 -13.27
C GLU A 297 -0.27 17.31 -14.12
N LEU A 298 0.94 17.84 -13.94
CA LEU A 298 1.42 19.00 -14.68
C LEU A 298 1.57 18.69 -16.19
N ALA A 299 2.03 17.48 -16.54
CA ALA A 299 2.13 17.03 -17.93
C ALA A 299 0.74 16.89 -18.58
N ARG A 300 -0.24 16.33 -17.87
CA ARG A 300 -1.64 16.25 -18.32
C ARG A 300 -2.23 17.64 -18.50
N ARG A 301 -1.97 18.56 -17.57
CA ARG A 301 -2.44 19.94 -17.65
C ARG A 301 -1.85 20.67 -18.86
N ALA A 302 -0.55 20.53 -19.11
CA ALA A 302 0.09 21.07 -20.31
C ALA A 302 -0.50 20.46 -21.60
N ALA A 303 -0.82 19.16 -21.60
CA ALA A 303 -1.45 18.49 -22.74
C ALA A 303 -2.82 19.07 -23.11
N THR A 304 -3.58 19.63 -22.16
CA THR A 304 -4.88 20.27 -22.45
C THR A 304 -4.77 21.51 -23.36
N MET A 305 -3.59 22.11 -23.46
CA MET A 305 -3.31 23.28 -24.30
C MET A 305 -2.82 22.89 -25.71
N LEU A 306 -2.66 21.59 -25.99
CA LEU A 306 -2.09 21.07 -27.23
C LEU A 306 -3.18 20.58 -28.19
N PRO A 307 -2.87 20.45 -29.50
CA PRO A 307 -3.73 19.75 -30.44
C PRO A 307 -4.08 18.33 -29.96
N VAL A 308 -5.31 17.88 -30.26
CA VAL A 308 -5.86 16.60 -29.76
C VAL A 308 -4.96 15.40 -30.04
N SER A 309 -4.32 15.35 -31.22
CA SER A 309 -3.41 14.27 -31.60
C SER A 309 -2.18 14.22 -30.70
N THR A 310 -1.54 15.38 -30.47
CA THR A 310 -0.36 15.50 -29.60
C THR A 310 -0.72 15.23 -28.13
N ALA A 311 -1.87 15.72 -27.67
CA ALA A 311 -2.35 15.46 -26.31
C ALA A 311 -2.55 13.96 -26.05
N ARG A 312 -3.14 13.23 -27.02
CA ARG A 312 -3.30 11.76 -26.95
C ARG A 312 -1.96 11.04 -26.89
N GLU A 313 -0.94 11.51 -27.60
CA GLU A 313 0.39 10.92 -27.55
C GLU A 313 1.06 11.10 -26.19
N ILE A 314 0.95 12.28 -25.58
CA ILE A 314 1.45 12.53 -24.21
C ILE A 314 0.74 11.60 -23.22
N GLU A 315 -0.59 11.51 -23.28
CA GLU A 315 -1.34 10.63 -22.38
C GLU A 315 -0.94 9.15 -22.54
N ARG A 316 -0.76 8.67 -23.77
CA ARG A 316 -0.26 7.31 -24.03
C ARG A 316 1.11 7.07 -23.40
N ARG A 317 2.03 8.05 -23.46
CA ARG A 317 3.35 7.95 -22.84
C ARG A 317 3.26 7.94 -21.31
N LEU A 318 2.36 8.74 -20.72
CA LEU A 318 2.13 8.74 -19.27
C LEU A 318 1.51 7.43 -18.78
N GLN A 319 0.49 6.91 -19.45
CA GLN A 319 -0.11 5.60 -19.15
C GLN A 319 0.91 4.47 -19.21
N ASN A 320 1.89 4.57 -20.11
CA ASN A 320 2.98 3.59 -20.19
C ASN A 320 3.92 3.61 -18.98
N LEU A 321 3.94 4.69 -18.20
CA LEU A 321 4.77 4.90 -17.01
C LEU A 321 4.03 4.60 -15.70
N ASP A 322 2.71 4.41 -15.73
CA ASP A 322 1.90 4.11 -14.55
C ASP A 322 2.36 2.81 -13.88
N VAL A 323 2.53 2.88 -12.57
CA VAL A 323 2.79 1.72 -11.72
C VAL A 323 1.48 1.32 -11.09
N ARG A 324 0.97 0.14 -11.45
CA ARG A 324 -0.28 -0.34 -10.89
C ARG A 324 -0.07 -0.76 -9.43
N VAL A 325 -0.89 -0.22 -8.53
CA VAL A 325 -0.91 -0.62 -7.11
C VAL A 325 -1.93 -1.73 -6.90
N ILE A 326 -1.52 -2.83 -6.29
CA ILE A 326 -2.35 -4.00 -5.99
C ILE A 326 -2.30 -4.24 -4.48
N ALA A 327 -3.42 -3.99 -3.79
CA ALA A 327 -3.56 -4.34 -2.39
C ALA A 327 -3.84 -5.85 -2.28
N ILE A 328 -3.01 -6.56 -1.50
CA ILE A 328 -3.18 -7.97 -1.17
C ILE A 328 -3.16 -8.11 0.36
N GLY A 329 -4.15 -8.82 0.88
CA GLY A 329 -4.33 -9.05 2.30
C GLY A 329 -4.21 -10.54 2.62
N THR A 330 -4.05 -10.87 3.88
CA THR A 330 -4.43 -12.19 4.41
C THR A 330 -5.86 -12.14 4.90
N VAL A 331 -6.50 -13.30 5.13
CA VAL A 331 -7.86 -13.36 5.68
C VAL A 331 -7.80 -13.85 7.13
N PRO A 332 -8.41 -13.14 8.10
CA PRO A 332 -8.33 -13.50 9.51
C PRO A 332 -8.79 -14.93 9.82
N HIS A 333 -7.94 -15.66 10.54
CA HIS A 333 -8.11 -17.06 10.98
C HIS A 333 -8.19 -18.09 9.84
N ARG A 334 -7.68 -17.76 8.63
CA ARG A 334 -7.86 -18.63 7.46
C ARG A 334 -6.59 -19.14 6.82
N MET A 335 -5.41 -18.54 7.08
CA MET A 335 -4.16 -18.94 6.44
C MET A 335 -4.29 -18.96 4.90
N ILE A 336 -4.82 -17.87 4.34
CA ILE A 336 -5.00 -17.65 2.90
C ILE A 336 -4.79 -16.17 2.56
N TYR A 337 -4.56 -15.88 1.28
CA TYR A 337 -4.65 -14.53 0.74
C TYR A 337 -6.11 -14.12 0.47
N ASP A 338 -6.38 -12.82 0.48
CA ASP A 338 -7.69 -12.24 0.15
C ASP A 338 -7.99 -12.24 -1.36
N LYS A 339 -6.97 -12.50 -2.17
CA LYS A 339 -7.02 -12.66 -3.63
C LYS A 339 -6.39 -13.99 -3.96
N GLU A 340 -7.08 -14.77 -4.79
CA GLU A 340 -6.55 -16.03 -5.34
C GLU A 340 -6.07 -15.85 -6.78
N GLN A 341 -6.55 -14.80 -7.47
CA GLN A 341 -6.12 -14.46 -8.82
C GLN A 341 -5.77 -12.98 -8.90
N ILE A 342 -4.61 -12.69 -9.45
CA ILE A 342 -4.15 -11.35 -9.76
C ILE A 342 -3.74 -11.35 -11.22
N VAL A 343 -4.15 -10.37 -11.99
CA VAL A 343 -3.80 -10.25 -13.41
C VAL A 343 -2.94 -9.01 -13.58
N VAL A 344 -1.82 -9.08 -14.28
CA VAL A 344 -0.89 -7.97 -14.54
C VAL A 344 -0.37 -8.01 -15.97
N GLN A 345 0.11 -6.87 -16.48
CA GLN A 345 0.67 -6.81 -17.82
C GLN A 345 2.17 -7.19 -17.82
N ALA A 346 2.57 -8.03 -18.77
CA ALA A 346 3.95 -8.42 -18.98
C ALA A 346 4.88 -7.20 -19.16
N GLY A 347 6.04 -7.22 -18.50
CA GLY A 347 7.06 -6.18 -18.60
C GLY A 347 6.68 -4.82 -17.99
N LYS A 348 5.54 -4.70 -17.30
CA LYS A 348 5.12 -3.48 -16.61
C LYS A 348 5.42 -3.57 -15.11
N PRO A 349 5.90 -2.51 -14.46
CA PRO A 349 6.10 -2.50 -13.03
C PRO A 349 4.77 -2.49 -12.27
N VAL A 350 4.72 -3.21 -11.15
CA VAL A 350 3.57 -3.31 -10.25
C VAL A 350 4.02 -3.10 -8.80
N GLU A 351 3.23 -2.40 -8.00
CA GLU A 351 3.42 -2.22 -6.56
C GLU A 351 2.41 -3.10 -5.81
N PHE A 352 2.87 -4.13 -5.11
CA PHE A 352 2.03 -4.88 -4.18
C PHE A 352 2.05 -4.23 -2.81
N ARG A 353 0.88 -3.99 -2.22
CA ARG A 353 0.73 -3.61 -0.81
C ARG A 353 0.21 -4.80 -0.04
N PHE A 354 1.14 -5.56 0.54
CA PHE A 354 0.81 -6.74 1.31
C PHE A 354 0.51 -6.36 2.76
N THR A 355 -0.66 -6.76 3.27
CA THR A 355 -1.07 -6.54 4.66
C THR A 355 -1.46 -7.85 5.31
N ASN A 356 -0.86 -8.15 6.46
CA ASN A 356 -1.26 -9.29 7.25
C ASN A 356 -2.38 -8.90 8.21
N THR A 357 -3.62 -9.27 7.91
CA THR A 357 -4.77 -9.11 8.82
C THR A 357 -5.08 -10.37 9.62
N ASP A 358 -4.32 -11.44 9.41
CA ASP A 358 -4.46 -12.71 10.11
C ASP A 358 -3.84 -12.65 11.51
N ASN A 359 -4.19 -13.60 12.37
CA ASN A 359 -3.70 -13.71 13.75
C ASN A 359 -2.35 -14.44 13.86
N MET A 360 -1.76 -14.83 12.73
CA MET A 360 -0.48 -15.52 12.64
C MET A 360 0.43 -14.86 11.59
N PRO A 361 1.76 -15.04 11.68
CA PRO A 361 2.70 -14.43 10.74
C PRO A 361 2.56 -15.01 9.33
N HIS A 362 2.70 -14.15 8.33
CA HIS A 362 2.66 -14.54 6.92
C HIS A 362 3.66 -13.73 6.09
N ASN A 363 4.20 -14.35 5.05
CA ASN A 363 4.96 -13.65 4.01
C ASN A 363 4.28 -13.87 2.65
N PHE A 364 4.71 -13.15 1.63
CA PHE A 364 4.19 -13.18 0.27
C PHE A 364 5.35 -13.36 -0.70
N CYS A 365 5.41 -14.52 -1.36
CA CYS A 365 6.46 -14.85 -2.33
C CYS A 365 5.84 -15.19 -3.68
N ILE A 366 6.38 -14.65 -4.78
CA ILE A 366 6.01 -15.04 -6.15
C ILE A 366 7.08 -15.98 -6.68
N THR A 367 6.69 -17.09 -7.31
CA THR A 367 7.60 -18.09 -7.85
C THR A 367 7.53 -18.18 -9.38
N LEU A 368 8.51 -18.84 -9.99
CA LEU A 368 8.47 -19.18 -11.42
C LEU A 368 7.35 -20.21 -11.71
N PRO A 369 6.76 -20.22 -12.92
CA PRO A 369 5.74 -21.21 -13.30
C PRO A 369 6.30 -22.64 -13.22
N GLY A 370 5.56 -23.55 -12.58
CA GLY A 370 5.93 -24.96 -12.39
C GLY A 370 6.87 -25.22 -11.22
N SER A 371 7.12 -24.23 -10.35
CA SER A 371 8.03 -24.36 -9.20
C SER A 371 7.36 -24.36 -7.83
N MET A 372 6.03 -24.23 -7.77
CA MET A 372 5.31 -24.02 -6.51
C MET A 372 5.58 -25.11 -5.47
N GLU A 373 5.45 -26.39 -5.86
CA GLU A 373 5.62 -27.52 -4.96
C GLU A 373 7.07 -27.68 -4.48
N GLU A 374 8.04 -27.45 -5.38
CA GLU A 374 9.46 -27.50 -5.05
C GLU A 374 9.82 -26.41 -4.04
N VAL A 375 9.43 -25.15 -4.32
CA VAL A 375 9.70 -24.02 -3.43
C VAL A 375 8.98 -24.19 -2.10
N GLY A 376 7.72 -24.65 -2.13
CA GLY A 376 6.94 -24.93 -0.94
C GLY A 376 7.59 -25.98 -0.04
N THR A 377 8.00 -27.11 -0.63
CA THR A 377 8.72 -28.18 0.10
C THR A 377 10.05 -27.68 0.67
N LEU A 378 10.79 -26.87 -0.08
CA LEU A 378 12.04 -26.26 0.39
C LEU A 378 11.81 -25.26 1.53
N ALA A 379 10.69 -24.54 1.54
CA ALA A 379 10.31 -23.63 2.63
C ALA A 379 10.08 -24.39 3.95
N GLU A 380 9.54 -25.61 3.89
CA GLU A 380 9.37 -26.46 5.08
C GLU A 380 10.70 -26.95 5.64
N GLN A 381 11.65 -27.29 4.77
CA GLN A 381 13.00 -27.65 5.17
C GLN A 381 13.72 -26.45 5.79
N THR A 382 13.57 -25.28 5.18
CA THR A 382 14.12 -24.00 5.64
C THR A 382 13.69 -23.68 7.07
N ALA A 383 12.51 -24.11 7.52
CA ALA A 383 12.03 -23.90 8.89
C ALA A 383 12.99 -24.42 9.97
N ARG A 384 13.81 -25.42 9.64
CA ARG A 384 14.76 -26.07 10.55
C ARG A 384 16.14 -25.41 10.56
N ASP A 385 16.38 -24.48 9.64
CA ASP A 385 17.68 -23.83 9.53
C ASP A 385 17.87 -22.82 10.68
N PRO A 386 19.06 -22.74 11.29
CA PRO A 386 19.34 -21.76 12.35
C PRO A 386 19.15 -20.29 11.91
N ASP A 387 19.25 -20.00 10.61
CA ASP A 387 19.11 -18.65 10.03
C ASP A 387 17.71 -18.37 9.45
N ALA A 388 16.74 -19.29 9.58
CA ALA A 388 15.43 -19.21 8.93
C ALA A 388 14.69 -17.89 9.23
N MET A 389 14.70 -17.48 10.50
CA MET A 389 14.08 -16.22 10.94
C MET A 389 14.77 -14.99 10.34
N GLN A 390 16.11 -15.00 10.21
CA GLN A 390 16.87 -13.90 9.61
C GLN A 390 16.49 -13.75 8.12
N ARG A 391 16.28 -14.88 7.44
CA ARG A 391 15.80 -14.96 6.06
C ARG A 391 14.29 -14.73 5.90
N GLN A 392 13.57 -14.40 6.97
CA GLN A 392 12.11 -14.19 6.93
C GLN A 392 11.35 -15.44 6.43
N TYR A 393 11.91 -16.63 6.68
CA TYR A 393 11.43 -17.93 6.19
C TYR A 393 11.38 -18.06 4.67
N VAL A 394 12.11 -17.21 3.94
CA VAL A 394 12.27 -17.33 2.49
C VAL A 394 13.39 -18.34 2.19
N PRO A 395 13.10 -19.45 1.47
CA PRO A 395 14.11 -20.44 1.12
C PRO A 395 15.14 -19.87 0.13
N ARG A 396 16.37 -20.41 0.16
CA ARG A 396 17.42 -20.02 -0.80
C ARG A 396 17.18 -20.71 -2.14
N THR A 397 16.60 -19.99 -3.08
CA THR A 397 16.34 -20.48 -4.45
C THR A 397 16.25 -19.29 -5.40
N ASP A 398 16.65 -19.50 -6.65
CA ASP A 398 16.46 -18.58 -7.77
C ASP A 398 15.03 -18.63 -8.36
N LYS A 399 14.19 -19.56 -7.88
CA LYS A 399 12.81 -19.74 -8.33
C LYS A 399 11.82 -18.80 -7.66
N ILE A 400 12.23 -18.06 -6.62
CA ILE A 400 11.46 -16.98 -6.01
C ILE A 400 11.85 -15.66 -6.67
N ILE A 401 10.91 -15.01 -7.34
CA ILE A 401 11.13 -13.77 -8.11
C ILE A 401 10.62 -12.50 -7.41
N LEU A 402 9.89 -12.67 -6.31
CA LEU A 402 9.54 -11.61 -5.37
C LEU A 402 9.36 -12.22 -3.99
N ALA A 403 9.81 -11.55 -2.94
CA ALA A 403 9.56 -11.98 -1.56
C ALA A 403 9.30 -10.79 -0.64
N SER A 404 8.33 -10.93 0.24
CA SER A 404 8.11 -10.05 1.38
C SER A 404 8.93 -10.49 2.59
N ARG A 405 9.08 -9.59 3.57
CA ARG A 405 9.45 -9.97 4.94
C ARG A 405 8.31 -10.76 5.59
N LEU A 406 8.59 -11.41 6.72
CA LEU A 406 7.54 -12.04 7.50
C LEU A 406 6.76 -10.96 8.25
N LEU A 407 5.51 -10.73 7.84
CA LEU A 407 4.63 -9.76 8.46
C LEU A 407 3.94 -10.40 9.66
N GLN A 408 4.07 -9.76 10.82
CA GLN A 408 3.26 -10.05 11.99
C GLN A 408 1.81 -9.55 11.78
N PRO A 409 0.83 -10.04 12.56
CA PRO A 409 -0.53 -9.51 12.55
C PRO A 409 -0.57 -7.98 12.61
N GLY A 410 -1.36 -7.37 11.73
CA GLY A 410 -1.52 -5.92 11.61
C GLY A 410 -0.41 -5.20 10.84
N GLN A 411 0.67 -5.89 10.45
CA GLN A 411 1.75 -5.27 9.68
C GLN A 411 1.45 -5.25 8.19
N SER A 412 2.02 -4.24 7.52
CA SER A 412 2.02 -4.11 6.06
C SER A 412 3.43 -3.97 5.51
N GLN A 413 3.60 -4.28 4.23
CA GLN A 413 4.79 -3.98 3.43
C GLN A 413 4.39 -3.65 1.99
N THR A 414 5.09 -2.68 1.42
CA THR A 414 5.04 -2.37 -0.01
C THR A 414 6.17 -3.07 -0.74
N LEU A 415 5.85 -3.74 -1.84
CA LEU A 415 6.78 -4.51 -2.67
C LEU A 415 6.68 -4.01 -4.12
N LEU A 416 7.80 -3.57 -4.69
CA LEU A 416 7.87 -3.33 -6.13
C LEU A 416 8.20 -4.64 -6.83
N PHE A 417 7.47 -4.94 -7.89
CA PHE A 417 7.66 -6.10 -8.73
C PHE A 417 7.77 -5.68 -10.20
N GLU A 418 8.92 -5.95 -10.80
CA GLU A 418 9.09 -5.88 -12.24
C GLU A 418 8.48 -7.15 -12.85
N VAL A 419 7.29 -7.02 -13.44
CA VAL A 419 6.58 -8.18 -13.98
C VAL A 419 7.40 -8.77 -15.12
N PRO A 420 7.64 -10.10 -15.14
CA PRO A 420 8.33 -10.76 -16.23
C PRO A 420 7.73 -10.41 -17.59
N SER A 421 8.59 -10.25 -18.60
CA SER A 421 8.14 -9.99 -19.98
C SER A 421 7.48 -11.22 -20.62
N THR A 422 7.65 -12.41 -20.04
CA THR A 422 7.07 -13.67 -20.52
C THR A 422 5.67 -13.87 -19.93
N PRO A 423 4.61 -13.89 -20.75
CA PRO A 423 3.26 -14.24 -20.31
C PRO A 423 3.21 -15.64 -19.69
N GLY A 424 2.36 -15.81 -18.69
CA GLY A 424 2.25 -17.08 -17.97
C GLY A 424 1.48 -16.96 -16.66
N VAL A 425 1.26 -18.10 -16.02
CA VAL A 425 0.67 -18.16 -14.67
C VAL A 425 1.78 -18.41 -13.67
N TYR A 426 2.06 -17.41 -12.83
CA TYR A 426 3.09 -17.43 -11.81
C TYR A 426 2.44 -17.68 -10.45
N PRO A 427 2.82 -18.72 -9.69
CA PRO A 427 2.29 -18.94 -8.36
C PRO A 427 2.74 -17.82 -7.42
N TYR A 428 1.90 -17.47 -6.46
CA TYR A 428 2.36 -16.83 -5.23
C TYR A 428 1.95 -17.66 -4.03
N ILE A 429 2.85 -17.77 -3.06
CA ILE A 429 2.73 -18.64 -1.89
C ILE A 429 3.21 -17.94 -0.62
N CYS A 430 2.71 -18.37 0.54
CA CYS A 430 3.33 -18.08 1.82
C CYS A 430 4.36 -19.18 2.13
N THR A 431 5.63 -18.80 2.27
CA THR A 431 6.74 -19.70 2.60
C THR A 431 6.96 -19.83 4.11
N TYR A 432 6.10 -19.22 4.94
CA TYR A 432 6.11 -19.54 6.37
C TYR A 432 5.78 -21.04 6.57
N PRO A 433 6.46 -21.74 7.49
CA PRO A 433 6.42 -23.20 7.54
C PRO A 433 5.00 -23.77 7.62
N GLY A 434 4.67 -24.70 6.73
CA GLY A 434 3.36 -25.36 6.65
C GLY A 434 2.24 -24.54 5.96
N HIS A 435 2.50 -23.29 5.56
CA HIS A 435 1.44 -22.42 5.02
C HIS A 435 1.20 -22.60 3.51
N TRP A 436 2.26 -22.86 2.73
CA TRP A 436 2.21 -22.85 1.24
C TRP A 436 1.16 -23.80 0.62
N ARG A 437 0.83 -24.91 1.30
CA ARG A 437 -0.19 -25.87 0.83
C ARG A 437 -1.62 -25.33 0.87
N ARG A 438 -1.86 -24.27 1.64
CA ARG A 438 -3.18 -23.65 1.79
C ARG A 438 -3.18 -22.18 1.37
N MET A 439 -2.05 -21.51 1.54
CA MET A 439 -1.91 -20.08 1.34
C MET A 439 -1.17 -19.79 0.04
N TYR A 440 -1.93 -19.83 -1.05
CA TYR A 440 -1.42 -19.61 -2.39
C TYR A 440 -2.44 -18.94 -3.32
N GLY A 441 -1.97 -18.47 -4.47
CA GLY A 441 -2.81 -18.00 -5.56
C GLY A 441 -2.01 -17.87 -6.86
N ALA A 442 -2.67 -17.38 -7.92
CA ALA A 442 -2.15 -17.30 -9.27
C ALA A 442 -2.02 -15.84 -9.73
N LEU A 443 -0.81 -15.46 -10.15
CA LEU A 443 -0.53 -14.23 -10.87
C LEU A 443 -0.52 -14.51 -12.38
N TYR A 444 -1.58 -14.08 -13.07
CA TYR A 444 -1.69 -14.11 -14.53
C TYR A 444 -0.92 -12.92 -15.12
N VAL A 445 0.16 -13.23 -15.81
CA VAL A 445 0.92 -12.26 -16.60
C VAL A 445 0.42 -12.35 -18.04
N VAL A 446 -0.25 -11.29 -18.50
CA VAL A 446 -0.87 -11.19 -19.84
C VAL A 446 -0.12 -10.18 -20.70
N GLU A 447 -0.12 -10.37 -22.02
CA GLU A 447 0.52 -9.42 -22.95
C GLU A 447 -0.19 -8.07 -22.98
N ASN A 448 -1.53 -8.11 -22.96
CA ASN A 448 -2.37 -6.93 -23.02
C ASN A 448 -3.45 -6.97 -21.93
N PHE A 449 -3.21 -6.21 -20.87
CA PHE A 449 -4.11 -6.16 -19.73
C PHE A 449 -5.47 -5.53 -20.06
N ALA A 450 -5.51 -4.52 -20.93
CA ALA A 450 -6.76 -3.87 -21.33
C ALA A 450 -7.66 -4.82 -22.14
N ALA A 451 -7.07 -5.61 -23.05
CA ALA A 451 -7.80 -6.62 -23.80
C ALA A 451 -8.32 -7.74 -22.88
N TYR A 452 -7.49 -8.22 -21.96
CA TYR A 452 -7.93 -9.18 -20.95
C TYR A 452 -9.11 -8.64 -20.11
N GLN A 453 -9.06 -7.39 -19.66
CA GLN A 453 -10.14 -6.81 -18.87
C GLN A 453 -11.45 -6.66 -19.63
N ALA A 454 -11.39 -6.42 -20.95
CA ALA A 454 -12.58 -6.25 -21.78
C ALA A 454 -13.36 -7.57 -21.95
N ASP A 455 -12.65 -8.67 -22.20
CA ASP A 455 -13.24 -10.01 -22.28
C ASP A 455 -12.20 -11.08 -21.90
N PRO A 456 -12.14 -11.48 -20.60
CA PRO A 456 -11.17 -12.46 -20.14
C PRO A 456 -11.31 -13.82 -20.82
N VAL A 457 -12.54 -14.22 -21.19
CA VAL A 457 -12.83 -15.55 -21.74
C VAL A 457 -12.33 -15.63 -23.18
N ASP A 458 -12.71 -14.66 -24.02
CA ASP A 458 -12.22 -14.57 -25.40
C ASP A 458 -10.70 -14.34 -25.45
N TYR A 459 -10.18 -13.48 -24.55
CA TYR A 459 -8.74 -13.24 -24.48
C TYR A 459 -7.97 -14.53 -24.17
N LEU A 460 -8.36 -15.29 -23.14
CA LEU A 460 -7.67 -16.53 -22.78
C LEU A 460 -7.87 -17.65 -23.82
N ALA A 461 -8.97 -17.62 -24.59
CA ALA A 461 -9.15 -18.52 -25.72
C ALA A 461 -8.15 -18.23 -26.86
N LYS A 462 -7.84 -16.95 -27.10
CA LYS A 462 -6.86 -16.50 -28.13
C LYS A 462 -5.41 -16.53 -27.66
N HIS A 463 -5.19 -16.34 -26.36
CA HIS A 463 -3.89 -16.25 -25.70
C HIS A 463 -3.83 -17.25 -24.54
N PRO A 464 -3.74 -18.56 -24.82
CA PRO A 464 -3.80 -19.57 -23.78
C PRO A 464 -2.62 -19.46 -22.81
N LEU A 465 -2.93 -19.42 -21.50
CA LEU A 465 -1.96 -19.41 -20.42
C LEU A 465 -2.03 -20.74 -19.65
N PRO A 466 -1.23 -21.76 -20.03
CA PRO A 466 -1.29 -23.06 -19.39
C PRO A 466 -0.84 -22.97 -17.93
N ILE A 467 -1.66 -23.52 -17.04
CA ILE A 467 -1.33 -23.67 -15.62
C ILE A 467 -0.34 -24.82 -15.47
N LYS A 468 0.90 -24.53 -15.03
CA LYS A 468 1.97 -25.52 -14.84
C LYS A 468 2.01 -26.13 -13.45
N ASP A 469 1.41 -25.48 -12.46
CA ASP A 469 1.39 -25.93 -11.06
C ASP A 469 0.01 -26.53 -10.76
N GLU A 470 -0.03 -27.83 -10.46
CA GLU A 470 -1.27 -28.58 -10.25
C GLU A 470 -2.21 -27.93 -9.21
N MET A 471 -1.64 -27.41 -8.12
CA MET A 471 -2.40 -26.78 -7.03
C MET A 471 -3.20 -25.55 -7.48
N LEU A 472 -2.75 -24.83 -8.52
CA LEU A 472 -3.44 -23.65 -9.04
C LEU A 472 -4.72 -24.00 -9.81
N LYS A 473 -4.90 -25.25 -10.25
CA LYS A 473 -6.15 -25.71 -10.90
C LYS A 473 -7.35 -25.72 -9.94
N TYR A 474 -7.09 -25.70 -8.64
CA TYR A 474 -8.12 -25.81 -7.59
C TYR A 474 -8.53 -24.46 -6.97
N ILE A 475 -7.95 -23.34 -7.45
CA ILE A 475 -8.37 -21.99 -7.09
C ILE A 475 -9.82 -21.79 -7.56
N SER A 476 -10.75 -21.48 -6.64
CA SER A 476 -12.20 -21.66 -6.89
C SER A 476 -13.12 -20.55 -6.39
N ARG A 477 -12.62 -19.48 -5.77
CA ARG A 477 -13.48 -18.34 -5.40
C ARG A 477 -13.97 -17.61 -6.65
N GLY A 478 -15.29 -17.67 -6.87
CA GLY A 478 -15.98 -17.19 -8.07
C GLY A 478 -16.56 -18.30 -8.95
N ARG A 479 -16.37 -19.58 -8.60
CA ARG A 479 -16.95 -20.73 -9.30
C ARG A 479 -18.42 -20.91 -8.98
N GLU A 480 -19.25 -21.17 -9.99
CA GLU A 480 -20.59 -21.74 -9.75
C GLU A 480 -20.45 -23.24 -9.48
N TRP A 481 -20.73 -23.65 -8.24
CA TRP A 481 -20.68 -25.05 -7.84
C TRP A 481 -21.94 -25.80 -8.28
N THR A 482 -21.78 -27.06 -8.69
CA THR A 482 -22.90 -27.96 -8.98
C THR A 482 -23.00 -29.08 -7.95
N LEU A 483 -24.19 -29.67 -7.81
CA LEU A 483 -24.39 -30.80 -6.91
C LEU A 483 -23.50 -31.98 -7.29
N ALA A 484 -23.41 -32.30 -8.58
CA ALA A 484 -22.59 -33.40 -9.09
C ALA A 484 -21.10 -33.26 -8.75
N GLU A 485 -20.60 -32.03 -8.64
CA GLU A 485 -19.20 -31.77 -8.30
C GLU A 485 -18.91 -31.99 -6.83
N LEU A 486 -19.85 -31.69 -5.93
CA LEU A 486 -19.66 -31.67 -4.48
C LEU A 486 -20.22 -32.92 -3.78
N GLU A 487 -21.16 -33.61 -4.41
CA GLU A 487 -21.76 -34.84 -3.89
C GLU A 487 -20.74 -35.93 -3.54
N PRO A 488 -19.66 -36.17 -4.32
CA PRO A 488 -18.63 -37.14 -3.94
C PRO A 488 -17.91 -36.80 -2.62
N ASP A 489 -17.79 -35.52 -2.27
CA ASP A 489 -17.11 -35.11 -1.03
C ASP A 489 -17.94 -35.36 0.23
N LEU A 490 -19.23 -35.69 0.09
CA LEU A 490 -20.12 -35.93 1.22
C LEU A 490 -19.69 -37.17 2.03
N GLU A 491 -18.97 -38.10 1.42
CA GLU A 491 -18.37 -39.24 2.12
C GLU A 491 -17.34 -38.79 3.16
N ARG A 492 -16.70 -37.63 2.94
CA ARG A 492 -15.63 -37.06 3.78
C ARG A 492 -16.13 -36.14 4.88
N LEU A 493 -17.45 -35.94 5.01
CA LEU A 493 -18.02 -35.07 6.07
C LEU A 493 -17.70 -35.55 7.49
N GLY A 494 -17.43 -36.84 7.67
CA GLY A 494 -17.02 -37.42 8.95
C GLY A 494 -15.56 -37.18 9.34
N GLU A 495 -14.72 -36.70 8.42
CA GLU A 495 -13.26 -36.56 8.63
C GLU A 495 -12.89 -35.27 9.38
N GLY A 496 -13.40 -35.07 10.60
CA GLY A 496 -12.95 -34.01 11.51
C GLY A 496 -13.08 -32.57 10.98
N ARG A 497 -14.32 -32.12 10.77
CA ARG A 497 -14.69 -30.77 10.33
C ARG A 497 -14.46 -29.72 11.41
N ALA A 498 -14.31 -28.47 11.00
CA ALA A 498 -14.05 -27.37 11.93
C ALA A 498 -15.35 -26.63 12.30
N PHE A 499 -15.85 -26.87 13.52
CA PHE A 499 -17.10 -26.28 14.02
C PHE A 499 -17.12 -24.74 13.91
N GLU A 500 -16.09 -24.08 14.43
CA GLU A 500 -16.02 -22.61 14.41
C GLU A 500 -15.88 -22.06 12.98
N VAL A 501 -15.26 -22.80 12.06
CA VAL A 501 -15.18 -22.42 10.65
C VAL A 501 -16.57 -22.49 10.02
N GLY A 502 -17.29 -23.61 10.17
CA GLY A 502 -18.66 -23.73 9.67
C GLY A 502 -19.60 -22.66 10.24
N LYS A 503 -19.46 -22.34 11.53
CA LYS A 503 -20.18 -21.23 12.18
C LYS A 503 -19.88 -19.87 11.56
N GLN A 504 -18.62 -19.56 11.29
CA GLN A 504 -18.26 -18.30 10.62
C GLN A 504 -18.70 -18.28 9.16
N LEU A 505 -18.60 -19.40 8.45
CA LEU A 505 -19.05 -19.51 7.07
C LEU A 505 -20.56 -19.32 6.94
N PHE A 506 -21.34 -19.72 7.94
CA PHE A 506 -22.78 -19.43 8.02
C PHE A 506 -23.09 -17.93 8.03
N LYS A 507 -22.18 -17.10 8.57
CA LYS A 507 -22.25 -15.63 8.49
C LYS A 507 -21.77 -15.11 7.14
N VAL A 508 -20.63 -15.61 6.67
CA VAL A 508 -19.96 -15.16 5.43
C VAL A 508 -20.78 -15.46 4.18
N ALA A 509 -21.45 -16.62 4.15
CA ALA A 509 -22.41 -16.99 3.10
C ALA A 509 -23.78 -16.32 3.29
N ALA A 510 -23.90 -15.34 4.20
CA ALA A 510 -25.12 -14.59 4.51
C ALA A 510 -26.33 -15.42 4.98
N CYS A 511 -26.12 -16.68 5.38
CA CYS A 511 -27.22 -17.55 5.84
C CYS A 511 -27.93 -16.99 7.08
N VAL A 512 -27.18 -16.32 7.97
CA VAL A 512 -27.72 -15.64 9.18
C VAL A 512 -28.74 -14.55 8.88
N ALA A 513 -28.77 -13.99 7.68
CA ALA A 513 -29.72 -12.94 7.34
C ALA A 513 -31.17 -13.45 7.32
N CYS A 514 -31.35 -14.75 7.05
CA CYS A 514 -32.66 -15.37 6.98
C CYS A 514 -32.86 -16.50 7.98
N HIS A 515 -31.82 -17.26 8.30
CA HIS A 515 -31.92 -18.49 9.08
C HIS A 515 -31.37 -18.35 10.50
N LYS A 516 -32.08 -18.96 11.45
CA LYS A 516 -31.65 -19.06 12.84
C LYS A 516 -30.87 -20.36 13.06
N LEU A 517 -29.70 -20.24 13.68
CA LEU A 517 -28.87 -21.38 14.07
C LEU A 517 -27.96 -21.00 15.24
N ASN A 518 -27.89 -21.83 16.27
CA ASN A 518 -26.99 -21.65 17.42
C ASN A 518 -27.08 -20.26 18.10
N GLY A 519 -28.30 -19.74 18.24
CA GLY A 519 -28.56 -18.43 18.87
C GLY A 519 -28.29 -17.21 17.98
N GLU A 520 -27.85 -17.41 16.73
CA GLU A 520 -27.55 -16.35 15.78
C GLU A 520 -28.53 -16.36 14.60
N GLY A 521 -28.71 -15.20 13.96
CA GLY A 521 -29.53 -15.03 12.75
C GLY A 521 -30.97 -14.58 12.99
N GLN A 522 -31.71 -14.44 11.89
CA GLN A 522 -33.11 -14.00 11.89
C GLN A 522 -34.07 -15.18 11.64
N GLN A 523 -35.37 -14.97 11.83
CA GLN A 523 -36.40 -15.97 11.56
C GLN A 523 -37.28 -15.56 10.37
N ILE A 524 -36.63 -15.33 9.22
CA ILE A 524 -37.30 -15.06 7.94
C ILE A 524 -37.43 -16.35 7.13
N GLY A 525 -36.41 -17.19 7.15
CA GLY A 525 -36.40 -18.56 6.63
C GLY A 525 -36.62 -19.63 7.71
N PRO A 526 -36.54 -20.91 7.35
CA PRO A 526 -36.57 -22.04 8.29
C PRO A 526 -35.59 -21.88 9.45
N ASP A 527 -36.05 -22.25 10.66
CA ASP A 527 -35.19 -22.37 11.83
C ASP A 527 -34.35 -23.65 11.71
N LEU A 528 -33.07 -23.49 11.41
CA LEU A 528 -32.17 -24.60 11.12
C LEU A 528 -31.79 -25.38 12.38
N THR A 529 -32.08 -24.87 13.58
CA THR A 529 -32.00 -25.69 14.81
C THR A 529 -33.01 -26.83 14.80
N LYS A 530 -34.09 -26.70 14.00
CA LYS A 530 -35.18 -27.66 13.85
C LYS A 530 -35.16 -28.37 12.50
N LEU A 531 -33.98 -28.47 11.87
CA LEU A 531 -33.79 -29.20 10.62
C LEU A 531 -34.42 -30.61 10.72
N ASP A 532 -35.23 -30.99 9.73
CA ASP A 532 -35.95 -32.28 9.72
C ASP A 532 -34.94 -33.44 9.79
N PRO A 533 -35.03 -34.34 10.78
CA PRO A 533 -34.11 -35.47 10.93
C PRO A 533 -34.11 -36.46 9.75
N LYS A 534 -35.09 -36.39 8.84
CA LYS A 534 -35.13 -37.22 7.62
C LYS A 534 -34.22 -36.71 6.51
N LEU A 535 -33.79 -35.44 6.55
CA LEU A 535 -32.90 -34.88 5.54
C LEU A 535 -31.50 -35.47 5.68
N LYS A 536 -30.87 -35.74 4.54
CA LYS A 536 -29.46 -36.15 4.44
C LYS A 536 -28.57 -34.93 4.11
N PRO A 537 -27.24 -35.00 4.32
CA PRO A 537 -26.33 -33.92 3.95
C PRO A 537 -26.46 -33.48 2.48
N ARG A 538 -26.70 -34.44 1.58
CA ARG A 538 -26.99 -34.18 0.16
C ARG A 538 -28.19 -33.28 -0.06
N ASP A 539 -29.30 -33.51 0.66
CA ASP A 539 -30.54 -32.74 0.50
C ASP A 539 -30.37 -31.29 0.98
N VAL A 540 -29.58 -31.10 2.05
CA VAL A 540 -29.21 -29.78 2.55
C VAL A 540 -28.31 -29.06 1.54
N LEU A 541 -27.32 -29.75 0.97
CA LEU A 541 -26.45 -29.21 -0.07
C LEU A 541 -27.23 -28.80 -1.33
N GLU A 542 -28.14 -29.66 -1.80
CA GLU A 542 -29.02 -29.37 -2.94
C GLU A 542 -29.91 -28.17 -2.66
N SER A 543 -30.46 -28.04 -1.46
CA SER A 543 -31.28 -26.88 -1.08
C SER A 543 -30.48 -25.57 -1.07
N ILE A 544 -29.17 -25.62 -0.82
CA ILE A 544 -28.30 -24.44 -0.86
C ILE A 544 -27.89 -24.08 -2.29
N LEU A 545 -27.60 -25.08 -3.12
CA LEU A 545 -27.17 -24.89 -4.52
C LEU A 545 -28.35 -24.54 -5.46
N GLU A 546 -29.52 -25.13 -5.19
CA GLU A 546 -30.72 -25.05 -6.03
C GLU A 546 -31.94 -24.59 -5.21
N PRO A 547 -31.90 -23.38 -4.60
CA PRO A 547 -32.90 -22.95 -3.60
C PRO A 547 -34.33 -22.81 -4.15
N SER A 548 -34.51 -22.65 -5.46
CA SER A 548 -35.84 -22.57 -6.11
C SER A 548 -36.41 -23.92 -6.53
N LYS A 549 -35.64 -25.02 -6.43
CA LYS A 549 -36.09 -26.34 -6.89
C LYS A 549 -37.23 -26.90 -6.03
N LYS A 550 -37.18 -26.66 -4.72
CA LYS A 550 -38.21 -27.05 -3.78
C LYS A 550 -38.35 -25.98 -2.71
N ILE A 551 -39.43 -25.21 -2.78
CA ILE A 551 -39.73 -24.15 -1.84
C ILE A 551 -40.82 -24.66 -0.89
N ASP A 552 -40.58 -24.56 0.42
CA ASP A 552 -41.59 -24.89 1.42
C ASP A 552 -42.74 -23.87 1.33
N PRO A 553 -44.02 -24.30 1.29
CA PRO A 553 -45.16 -23.40 1.16
C PRO A 553 -45.20 -22.25 2.18
N LYS A 554 -44.63 -22.44 3.37
CA LYS A 554 -44.55 -21.40 4.41
C LYS A 554 -43.62 -20.25 4.03
N TYR A 555 -42.60 -20.52 3.22
CA TYR A 555 -41.58 -19.57 2.80
C TYR A 555 -41.69 -19.19 1.32
N GLN A 556 -42.81 -19.57 0.67
CA GLN A 556 -43.09 -19.26 -0.73
C GLN A 556 -43.31 -17.75 -0.92
N PRO A 557 -42.50 -17.06 -1.74
CA PRO A 557 -42.74 -15.67 -2.07
C PRO A 557 -43.90 -15.52 -3.06
N TYR A 558 -44.49 -14.33 -3.07
CA TYR A 558 -45.57 -13.96 -3.97
C TYR A 558 -45.19 -12.72 -4.79
N ALA A 559 -45.73 -12.63 -6.00
CA ALA A 559 -45.77 -11.41 -6.79
C ALA A 559 -47.18 -10.82 -6.71
N PHE A 560 -47.26 -9.52 -6.41
CA PHE A 560 -48.50 -8.76 -6.31
C PHE A 560 -48.51 -7.70 -7.40
N LEU A 561 -49.49 -7.76 -8.30
CA LEU A 561 -49.80 -6.67 -9.23
C LEU A 561 -50.76 -5.72 -8.53
N LEU A 562 -50.38 -4.44 -8.45
CA LEU A 562 -51.19 -3.41 -7.83
C LEU A 562 -51.99 -2.61 -8.85
N ALA A 563 -53.08 -1.98 -8.40
CA ALA A 563 -53.97 -1.16 -9.23
C ALA A 563 -53.28 0.05 -9.90
N ASP A 564 -52.13 0.47 -9.37
CA ASP A 564 -51.29 1.52 -9.97
C ASP A 564 -50.26 0.99 -10.98
N GLY A 565 -50.31 -0.31 -11.30
CA GLY A 565 -49.42 -1.00 -12.24
C GLY A 565 -48.09 -1.44 -11.66
N ARG A 566 -47.79 -1.17 -10.37
CA ARG A 566 -46.57 -1.67 -9.73
C ARG A 566 -46.65 -3.16 -9.45
N VAL A 567 -45.49 -3.84 -9.55
CA VAL A 567 -45.34 -5.24 -9.15
C VAL A 567 -44.43 -5.33 -7.94
N ILE A 568 -44.96 -5.81 -6.82
CA ILE A 568 -44.19 -6.04 -5.59
C ILE A 568 -43.94 -7.55 -5.46
N LYS A 569 -42.69 -7.95 -5.26
CA LYS A 569 -42.31 -9.36 -5.06
C LYS A 569 -41.65 -9.56 -3.71
N GLY A 570 -42.15 -10.50 -2.92
CA GLY A 570 -41.56 -10.77 -1.62
C GLY A 570 -42.28 -11.82 -0.79
N LEU A 571 -41.79 -12.04 0.43
CA LEU A 571 -42.38 -12.97 1.38
C LEU A 571 -43.46 -12.28 2.21
N VAL A 572 -44.63 -12.91 2.30
CA VAL A 572 -45.70 -12.47 3.20
C VAL A 572 -45.32 -12.83 4.63
N ILE A 573 -45.10 -11.84 5.48
CA ILE A 573 -44.78 -12.04 6.90
C ILE A 573 -45.99 -11.87 7.81
N GLU A 574 -47.00 -11.13 7.35
CA GLU A 574 -48.23 -10.87 8.08
C GLU A 574 -49.38 -10.61 7.09
N GLN A 575 -50.58 -11.04 7.45
CA GLN A 575 -51.79 -10.78 6.67
C GLN A 575 -52.93 -10.51 7.65
N THR A 576 -53.51 -9.31 7.57
CA THR A 576 -54.68 -8.90 8.36
C THR A 576 -55.94 -9.02 7.51
N LYS A 577 -57.09 -8.53 8.01
CA LYS A 577 -58.31 -8.45 7.22
C LYS A 577 -58.14 -7.55 5.99
N ASP A 578 -57.46 -6.41 6.17
CA ASP A 578 -57.46 -5.32 5.19
C ASP A 578 -56.12 -5.14 4.47
N ALA A 579 -55.01 -5.72 4.97
CA ALA A 579 -53.68 -5.53 4.36
C ALA A 579 -52.79 -6.80 4.40
N ILE A 580 -51.74 -6.79 3.57
CA ILE A 580 -50.67 -7.79 3.51
C ILE A 580 -49.33 -7.09 3.74
N THR A 581 -48.52 -7.60 4.67
CA THR A 581 -47.16 -7.10 4.91
C THR A 581 -46.15 -7.99 4.21
N VAL A 582 -45.32 -7.40 3.36
CA VAL A 582 -44.38 -8.11 2.47
C VAL A 582 -42.93 -7.66 2.73
N ILE A 583 -42.00 -8.60 2.79
CA ILE A 583 -40.55 -8.32 2.74
C ILE A 583 -40.02 -8.65 1.35
N GLU A 584 -39.55 -7.64 0.63
CA GLU A 584 -39.02 -7.79 -0.74
C GLU A 584 -37.59 -8.33 -0.78
N ASN A 585 -36.71 -7.82 0.09
CA ASN A 585 -35.31 -8.24 0.15
C ASN A 585 -34.81 -8.31 1.60
N PRO A 586 -34.73 -9.50 2.20
CA PRO A 586 -34.26 -9.66 3.57
C PRO A 586 -32.76 -9.35 3.75
N LEU A 587 -31.97 -9.33 2.67
CA LEU A 587 -30.53 -9.03 2.72
C LEU A 587 -30.21 -7.53 2.68
N ALA A 588 -31.15 -6.69 2.21
CA ALA A 588 -30.93 -5.26 2.00
C ALA A 588 -31.34 -4.36 3.19
N ARG A 589 -31.66 -4.95 4.36
CA ARG A 589 -32.29 -4.25 5.50
C ARG A 589 -33.54 -3.44 5.10
N SER A 590 -34.27 -3.90 4.08
CA SER A 590 -35.49 -3.23 3.60
C SER A 590 -36.58 -3.28 4.67
N ARG A 591 -37.29 -2.16 4.87
CA ARG A 591 -38.48 -2.13 5.74
C ARG A 591 -39.60 -2.95 5.08
N PRO A 592 -40.41 -3.70 5.85
CA PRO A 592 -41.57 -4.38 5.30
C PRO A 592 -42.53 -3.39 4.64
N VAL A 593 -43.10 -3.78 3.51
CA VAL A 593 -44.08 -2.99 2.75
C VAL A 593 -45.48 -3.45 3.14
N LEU A 594 -46.32 -2.50 3.55
CA LEU A 594 -47.74 -2.75 3.79
C LEU A 594 -48.51 -2.51 2.49
N ILE A 595 -49.24 -3.52 2.03
CA ILE A 595 -50.05 -3.48 0.82
C ILE A 595 -51.52 -3.61 1.22
N PRO A 596 -52.35 -2.56 1.08
CA PRO A 596 -53.80 -2.67 1.22
C PRO A 596 -54.35 -3.71 0.24
N LYS A 597 -55.27 -4.57 0.67
CA LYS A 597 -55.80 -5.63 -0.21
C LYS A 597 -56.66 -5.09 -1.35
N GLU A 598 -57.32 -3.95 -1.14
CA GLU A 598 -58.06 -3.24 -2.17
C GLU A 598 -57.17 -2.79 -3.36
N ASP A 599 -55.88 -2.58 -3.11
CA ASP A 599 -54.92 -2.18 -4.13
C ASP A 599 -54.37 -3.39 -4.92
N ILE A 600 -54.69 -4.63 -4.56
CA ILE A 600 -54.14 -5.84 -5.20
C ILE A 600 -55.07 -6.32 -6.30
N GLU A 601 -54.62 -6.22 -7.55
CA GLU A 601 -55.33 -6.78 -8.71
C GLU A 601 -55.06 -8.28 -8.89
N GLU A 602 -53.80 -8.69 -8.70
CA GLU A 602 -53.40 -10.08 -8.88
C GLU A 602 -52.36 -10.51 -7.83
N LYS A 603 -52.49 -11.76 -7.36
CA LYS A 603 -51.55 -12.41 -6.43
C LYS A 603 -51.12 -13.75 -6.99
N VAL A 604 -49.85 -13.87 -7.37
CA VAL A 604 -49.29 -15.08 -7.98
C VAL A 604 -48.17 -15.64 -7.10
N LYS A 605 -48.14 -16.98 -6.92
CA LYS A 605 -47.01 -17.65 -6.25
C LYS A 605 -45.77 -17.52 -7.15
N SER A 606 -44.63 -17.14 -6.58
CA SER A 606 -43.39 -17.03 -7.34
C SER A 606 -42.62 -18.34 -7.32
N ASP A 607 -42.19 -18.83 -8.49
CA ASP A 607 -41.36 -20.05 -8.60
C ASP A 607 -39.89 -19.83 -8.20
N THR A 608 -39.52 -18.62 -7.76
CA THR A 608 -38.15 -18.25 -7.39
C THR A 608 -38.06 -18.03 -5.89
N SER A 609 -37.15 -18.73 -5.22
CA SER A 609 -36.90 -18.56 -3.79
C SER A 609 -36.27 -17.20 -3.49
N LEU A 610 -36.52 -16.67 -2.28
CA LEU A 610 -35.79 -15.52 -1.75
C LEU A 610 -34.38 -15.88 -1.26
N MET A 611 -34.08 -17.17 -1.07
CA MET A 611 -32.72 -17.62 -0.82
C MET A 611 -31.91 -17.48 -2.12
N PRO A 612 -30.86 -16.63 -2.17
CA PRO A 612 -30.13 -16.41 -3.41
C PRO A 612 -29.43 -17.67 -3.91
N LYS A 613 -29.33 -17.81 -5.24
CA LYS A 613 -28.40 -18.77 -5.86
C LYS A 613 -26.96 -18.27 -5.70
N GLY A 614 -26.00 -19.20 -5.66
CA GLY A 614 -24.57 -18.86 -5.70
C GLY A 614 -23.96 -18.43 -4.36
N LEU A 615 -24.66 -18.70 -3.24
CA LEU A 615 -24.15 -18.41 -1.89
C LEU A 615 -22.82 -19.12 -1.59
N LEU A 616 -22.59 -20.27 -2.24
CA LEU A 616 -21.36 -21.06 -2.09
C LEU A 616 -20.24 -20.62 -3.05
N ASN A 617 -20.49 -19.73 -4.02
CA ASN A 617 -19.51 -19.41 -5.07
C ASN A 617 -18.25 -18.73 -4.52
N LYS A 618 -18.35 -18.14 -3.33
CA LYS A 618 -17.23 -17.49 -2.63
C LYS A 618 -16.50 -18.44 -1.68
N LEU A 619 -16.95 -19.68 -1.58
CA LEU A 619 -16.41 -20.70 -0.69
C LEU A 619 -15.61 -21.71 -1.51
N THR A 620 -14.51 -22.17 -0.93
CA THR A 620 -13.78 -23.33 -1.44
C THR A 620 -14.55 -24.61 -1.15
N ARG A 621 -14.18 -25.71 -1.80
CA ARG A 621 -14.75 -27.05 -1.58
C ARG A 621 -14.74 -27.46 -0.10
N GLU A 622 -13.62 -27.28 0.60
CA GLU A 622 -13.51 -27.60 2.03
C GLU A 622 -14.36 -26.67 2.91
N GLU A 623 -14.43 -25.37 2.57
CA GLU A 623 -15.31 -24.41 3.25
C GLU A 623 -16.80 -24.82 3.11
N ILE A 624 -17.20 -25.32 1.95
CA ILE A 624 -18.57 -25.83 1.74
C ILE A 624 -18.86 -27.02 2.64
N LEU A 625 -17.92 -27.94 2.82
CA LEU A 625 -18.09 -29.10 3.71
C LEU A 625 -18.18 -28.68 5.19
N ASP A 626 -17.36 -27.72 5.64
CA ASP A 626 -17.42 -27.19 6.99
C ASP A 626 -18.77 -26.48 7.26
N LEU A 627 -19.23 -25.66 6.31
CA LEU A 627 -20.55 -25.00 6.38
C LEU A 627 -21.68 -26.03 6.41
N LEU A 628 -21.63 -27.02 5.51
CA LEU A 628 -22.64 -28.07 5.42
C LEU A 628 -22.69 -28.91 6.69
N ALA A 629 -21.53 -29.28 7.23
CA ALA A 629 -21.43 -30.01 8.50
C ALA A 629 -22.04 -29.21 9.65
N TYR A 630 -21.78 -27.89 9.73
CA TYR A 630 -22.34 -27.01 10.74
C TYR A 630 -23.87 -26.89 10.67
N VAL A 631 -24.41 -26.70 9.47
CA VAL A 631 -25.87 -26.63 9.24
C VAL A 631 -26.52 -27.97 9.55
N TYR A 632 -25.98 -29.07 9.03
CA TYR A 632 -26.53 -30.41 9.22
C TYR A 632 -26.49 -30.86 10.69
N ALA A 633 -25.40 -30.56 11.38
CA ALA A 633 -25.26 -30.83 12.81
C ALA A 633 -26.15 -29.93 13.69
N ARG A 634 -26.98 -29.05 13.11
CA ARG A 634 -27.86 -28.12 13.82
C ARG A 634 -27.09 -27.21 14.80
N GLY A 635 -25.84 -26.88 14.45
CA GLY A 635 -24.95 -26.09 15.29
C GLY A 635 -24.53 -26.80 16.59
N ASN A 636 -24.65 -28.13 16.68
CA ASN A 636 -24.19 -28.90 17.82
C ASN A 636 -22.66 -29.18 17.73
N PRO A 637 -21.82 -28.57 18.58
CA PRO A 637 -20.37 -28.80 18.55
C PRO A 637 -19.96 -30.21 18.94
N LYS A 638 -20.85 -30.98 19.58
CA LYS A 638 -20.59 -32.38 19.98
C LYS A 638 -20.92 -33.39 18.88
N HIS A 639 -21.39 -32.95 17.71
CA HIS A 639 -21.71 -33.85 16.61
C HIS A 639 -20.45 -34.62 16.13
N PRO A 640 -20.54 -35.91 15.73
CA PRO A 640 -19.38 -36.70 15.31
C PRO A 640 -18.52 -36.03 14.23
N PHE A 641 -19.13 -35.25 13.33
CA PHE A 641 -18.40 -34.48 12.31
C PHE A 641 -17.32 -33.55 12.86
N PHE A 642 -17.42 -33.09 14.12
CA PHE A 642 -16.45 -32.18 14.74
C PHE A 642 -15.51 -32.87 15.74
N GLN A 643 -15.69 -34.18 15.94
CA GLN A 643 -14.81 -34.95 16.80
C GLN A 643 -13.60 -35.37 15.96
N LYS A 644 -12.39 -35.05 16.44
CA LYS A 644 -11.17 -35.61 15.84
C LYS A 644 -11.24 -37.12 16.00
N HIS A 645 -11.25 -37.87 14.90
CA HIS A 645 -10.92 -39.29 14.94
C HIS A 645 -9.46 -39.41 15.40
N HIS A 646 -9.27 -39.59 16.71
CA HIS A 646 -8.05 -40.16 17.27
C HIS A 646 -8.22 -41.67 17.19
N GLU A 647 -8.09 -42.26 16.00
CA GLU A 647 -7.95 -43.71 15.85
C GLU A 647 -7.38 -44.03 14.46
N HIS A 648 -6.04 -44.18 14.46
CA HIS A 648 -5.15 -45.07 13.70
C HIS A 648 -3.91 -44.39 13.14
#